data_AF-A0A7Y1YNN2-F1
#
_entry.id   AF-A0A7Y1YNN2-F1
#
_cell.length_a   1.000
_cell.length_b   1.000
_cell.length_c   1.000
_cell.angle_alpha   90.00
_cell.angle_beta   90.00
_cell.angle_gamma   90.00
#
_symmetry.space_group_name_H-M   'P 1'
#
loop_
_entity.id
_entity.type
_entity.pdbx_description
1 polymer ?
#
loop_
_entity_poly.entity_id
_entity_poly.type
_entity_poly.pdbx_seq_one_letter_code
_entity_poly.pdbx_strand_id
1 'polypeptide(L)'
;YVLPSGIKVEMKKHVEGSKWRLVGTMPEGTMCHKPCTVSGGGKSEISKSIQDAMIQGHVIVADIKKDFDAVDKILQRDFSQRWRRPFADPRPSRDILSSERSLGSVIKLFTPSSDYSDDYNKWLASIPQRIKDLIYIIKRNYDQEWEGNWRPHFSVDQINGTPGNELKFKNRKLQSYYLRVGHDQDQAWRIFQLRKDFAAAQKVQFEDDITASIVLDAKKLKYLNPDYENRSVKIVKNCEARLFQRPDDCVHKGYDKQAEADLTGPNCFISNFEPLTRTQVSAIQEDTIGFEDYTEPVKELINDFLESDKPKYLVVPSESRIVNGMPSKNPRYLQTRPDLVHPEQKYLAEVKTRIRRKIPLNMPLHLPVNAVLPGRRNNPSDPKNKVPPLAVYNPIHYQELPELFIDFIASITGKSPSTTGFGSEGALTKGPFNALLPSADLNNAFLSYILTGYSGFSSAAGYVGPKYKVDHDISLLIPEIWCRMSVKERDPEYLIENEYLQKVEDFEYEGRTIKASLLGYRITRKFVHHFLGRIFSNPDAVLTDDMLAPEQQDIRMFVDSIDNLNLTQKRVAEGYLRDGTVDALCPPLQALIHIMASGTFEGKDRHHPDIRRMFDREEVLSSYWYRKRLYVKQQRDIDLWTRNSQYLEEFMTKKNFAEAAQRLDVQSRLNAAREHLAMVSDSSYLKSLEGTFGADLLRPVTIEVEGA
;
A
#
# COMPACT_ATOMS: atom_id res chain seq x y z
N TYR A 1 -27.64 -0.81 0.80
CA TYR A 1 -28.07 -2.14 1.28
C TYR A 1 -26.86 -2.95 1.73
N VAL A 2 -26.96 -3.68 2.84
CA VAL A 2 -25.97 -4.69 3.25
C VAL A 2 -26.67 -6.03 3.28
N LEU A 3 -26.19 -6.99 2.50
CA LEU A 3 -26.77 -8.33 2.37
C LEU A 3 -26.37 -9.23 3.56
N PRO A 4 -27.07 -10.36 3.79
CA PRO A 4 -26.67 -11.33 4.82
C PRO A 4 -25.28 -11.95 4.63
N SER A 5 -24.71 -11.85 3.42
CA SER A 5 -23.31 -12.20 3.14
C SER A 5 -22.29 -11.14 3.60
N GLY A 6 -22.78 -9.99 4.07
CA GLY A 6 -22.02 -8.79 4.39
C GLY A 6 -21.67 -7.93 3.17
N ILE A 7 -22.00 -8.36 1.95
CA ILE A 7 -21.77 -7.55 0.74
C ILE A 7 -22.63 -6.28 0.81
N LYS A 8 -22.02 -5.12 0.62
CA LYS A 8 -22.73 -3.84 0.48
C LYS A 8 -23.04 -3.61 -0.99
N VAL A 9 -24.27 -3.20 -1.28
CA VAL A 9 -24.69 -2.69 -2.59
C VAL A 9 -25.24 -1.29 -2.40
N GLU A 10 -24.70 -0.32 -3.14
CA GLU A 10 -25.14 1.07 -3.11
C GLU A 10 -25.31 1.63 -4.52
N MET A 11 -26.23 2.57 -4.68
CA MET A 11 -26.39 3.31 -5.92
C MET A 11 -25.52 4.57 -5.84
N LYS A 12 -24.62 4.76 -6.81
CA LYS A 12 -23.71 5.90 -6.89
C LYS A 12 -23.86 6.61 -8.23
N LYS A 13 -23.91 7.93 -8.16
CA LYS A 13 -23.84 8.78 -9.34
C LYS A 13 -22.43 8.71 -9.93
N HIS A 14 -22.32 8.80 -11.24
CA HIS A 14 -21.03 9.04 -11.88
C HIS A 14 -20.45 10.37 -11.41
N VAL A 15 -19.12 10.44 -11.24
CA VAL A 15 -18.41 11.64 -10.74
C VAL A 15 -18.82 12.88 -11.55
N GLU A 16 -18.90 12.75 -12.88
CA GLU A 16 -19.47 13.78 -13.75
C GLU A 16 -20.61 13.20 -14.61
N GLY A 17 -21.74 13.91 -14.66
CA GLY A 17 -22.90 13.59 -15.48
C GLY A 17 -24.14 13.10 -14.70
N SER A 18 -25.18 12.67 -15.40
CA SER A 18 -26.49 12.32 -14.82
C SER A 18 -26.75 10.83 -14.62
N LYS A 19 -25.77 9.97 -14.94
CA LYS A 19 -25.92 8.51 -14.84
C LYS A 19 -25.66 8.00 -13.42
N TRP A 20 -26.41 6.97 -13.04
CA TRP A 20 -26.24 6.23 -11.79
C TRP A 20 -25.81 4.78 -12.09
N ARG A 21 -25.09 4.17 -11.16
CA ARG A 21 -24.70 2.76 -11.21
C ARG A 21 -24.80 2.12 -9.83
N LEU A 22 -24.95 0.80 -9.81
CA LEU A 22 -24.76 0.02 -8.58
C LEU A 22 -23.27 -0.24 -8.36
N VAL A 23 -22.82 -0.10 -7.12
CA VAL A 23 -21.47 -0.43 -6.66
C VAL A 23 -21.59 -1.50 -5.58
N GLY A 24 -20.92 -2.63 -5.80
CA GLY A 24 -20.80 -3.71 -4.83
C GLY A 24 -19.48 -3.60 -4.08
N THR A 25 -19.52 -3.65 -2.75
CA THR A 25 -18.33 -3.70 -1.90
C THR A 25 -18.30 -5.03 -1.15
N MET A 26 -17.20 -5.76 -1.28
CA MET A 26 -16.96 -6.99 -0.53
C MET A 26 -16.99 -6.71 0.99
N PRO A 27 -17.39 -7.71 1.80
CA PRO A 27 -17.62 -7.50 3.22
C PRO A 27 -16.36 -7.21 4.01
N GLU A 28 -15.28 -7.90 3.67
CA GLU A 28 -14.02 -7.89 4.38
C GLU A 28 -12.92 -7.34 3.48
N GLY A 29 -12.13 -6.40 4.02
CA GLY A 29 -11.03 -5.76 3.30
C GLY A 29 -9.71 -6.53 3.40
N THR A 30 -8.67 -5.96 2.80
CA THR A 30 -7.28 -6.40 2.98
C THR A 30 -6.53 -5.31 3.70
N MET A 31 -6.07 -5.61 4.91
CA MET A 31 -5.32 -4.68 5.74
C MET A 31 -3.86 -4.61 5.26
N CYS A 32 -3.56 -3.59 4.46
CA CYS A 32 -2.23 -3.35 3.94
C CYS A 32 -1.42 -2.43 4.87
N HIS A 33 -0.24 -2.89 5.27
CA HIS A 33 0.69 -2.20 6.15
C HIS A 33 1.91 -1.73 5.34
N LYS A 34 2.28 -0.44 5.39
CA LYS A 34 3.40 0.13 4.61
C LYS A 34 4.51 0.69 5.52
N PRO A 35 5.33 -0.19 6.14
CA PRO A 35 6.39 0.21 7.06
C PRO A 35 7.67 0.62 6.31
N CYS A 36 8.67 1.10 7.06
CA CYS A 36 10.06 1.26 6.61
C CYS A 36 10.18 1.95 5.24
N THR A 37 9.36 2.97 5.02
CA THR A 37 9.21 3.65 3.74
C THR A 37 9.83 5.02 3.85
N VAL A 38 10.95 5.23 3.16
CA VAL A 38 11.68 6.50 3.17
C VAL A 38 10.81 7.66 2.69
N SER A 39 11.21 8.89 3.03
CA SER A 39 10.51 10.09 2.59
C SER A 39 10.37 10.14 1.07
N GLY A 40 9.13 10.29 0.58
CA GLY A 40 8.78 10.22 -0.85
C GLY A 40 8.68 8.80 -1.41
N GLY A 41 8.76 7.76 -0.58
CA GLY A 41 8.40 6.37 -0.93
C GLY A 41 6.88 6.10 -0.92
N GLY A 42 6.07 7.11 -0.60
CA GLY A 42 4.62 7.06 -0.66
C GLY A 42 3.95 6.28 0.47
N LYS A 43 4.36 6.52 1.73
CA LYS A 43 3.76 5.89 2.93
C LYS A 43 2.25 6.14 3.00
N SER A 44 1.84 7.41 3.04
CA SER A 44 0.44 7.82 3.20
C SER A 44 -0.43 7.55 1.97
N GLU A 45 0.18 7.34 0.80
CA GLU A 45 -0.50 6.99 -0.46
C GLU A 45 -1.29 5.67 -0.36
N ILE A 46 -0.89 4.77 0.55
CA ILE A 46 -1.62 3.51 0.75
C ILE A 46 -3.07 3.74 1.21
N SER A 47 -3.31 4.80 1.98
CA SER A 47 -4.62 5.19 2.49
C SER A 47 -5.35 6.23 1.64
N LYS A 48 -4.66 6.97 0.75
CA LYS A 48 -5.30 7.94 -0.14
C LYS A 48 -6.24 7.25 -1.14
N SER A 49 -7.32 7.93 -1.51
CA SER A 49 -8.27 7.41 -2.48
C SER A 49 -7.69 7.48 -3.89
N ILE A 50 -7.69 6.36 -4.60
CA ILE A 50 -7.32 6.38 -6.04
C ILE A 50 -8.40 7.07 -6.88
N GLN A 51 -9.60 7.27 -6.33
CA GLN A 51 -10.71 7.91 -7.03
C GLN A 51 -10.38 9.36 -7.42
N ASP A 52 -9.61 10.07 -6.60
CA ASP A 52 -9.24 11.46 -6.86
C ASP A 52 -8.25 11.59 -8.03
N ALA A 53 -7.52 10.51 -8.34
CA ALA A 53 -6.64 10.42 -9.51
C ALA A 53 -7.37 9.92 -10.78
N MET A 54 -8.64 9.54 -10.69
CA MET A 54 -9.40 9.04 -11.85
C MET A 54 -9.82 10.18 -12.77
N ILE A 55 -9.41 10.07 -14.03
CA ILE A 55 -9.74 11.02 -15.09
C ILE A 55 -10.97 10.52 -15.84
N GLN A 56 -11.97 11.38 -16.04
CA GLN A 56 -13.10 11.08 -16.92
C GLN A 56 -12.76 11.53 -18.34
N GLY A 57 -12.95 10.64 -19.31
CA GLY A 57 -12.66 10.93 -20.71
C GLY A 57 -13.51 10.13 -21.68
N HIS A 58 -13.50 10.55 -22.95
CA HIS A 58 -14.27 9.89 -23.99
C HIS A 58 -13.74 8.48 -24.28
N VAL A 59 -14.64 7.58 -24.68
CA VAL A 59 -14.24 6.28 -25.22
C VAL A 59 -13.73 6.48 -26.64
N ILE A 60 -12.47 6.10 -26.89
CA ILE A 60 -11.82 6.26 -28.18
C ILE A 60 -11.93 4.98 -29.02
N VAL A 61 -12.30 5.12 -30.28
CA VAL A 61 -12.35 4.06 -31.30
C VAL A 61 -11.49 4.45 -32.49
N ALA A 62 -10.93 3.47 -33.19
CA ALA A 62 -10.07 3.71 -34.35
C ALA A 62 -10.87 3.70 -35.66
N ASP A 63 -11.49 2.56 -36.00
CA ASP A 63 -12.35 2.42 -37.17
C ASP A 63 -13.64 1.72 -36.72
N ILE A 64 -14.67 2.52 -36.44
CA ILE A 64 -15.93 2.03 -35.90
C ILE A 64 -16.57 0.96 -36.79
N LYS A 65 -16.46 1.08 -38.12
CA LYS A 65 -17.14 0.14 -39.04
C LYS A 65 -16.44 -1.20 -38.99
N LYS A 66 -15.12 -1.21 -39.19
CA LYS A 66 -14.32 -2.43 -39.16
C LYS A 66 -14.36 -3.10 -37.79
N ASP A 67 -14.28 -2.31 -36.73
CA ASP A 67 -14.33 -2.82 -35.37
C ASP A 67 -15.72 -3.40 -35.03
N PHE A 68 -16.82 -2.79 -35.49
CA PHE A 68 -18.18 -3.32 -35.31
C PHE A 68 -18.41 -4.63 -36.07
N ASP A 69 -17.90 -4.74 -37.30
CA ASP A 69 -18.01 -5.97 -38.08
C ASP A 69 -17.24 -7.14 -37.41
N ALA A 70 -16.13 -6.83 -36.73
CA ALA A 70 -15.41 -7.81 -35.91
C ALA A 70 -16.20 -8.21 -34.66
N VAL A 71 -16.87 -7.25 -34.01
CA VAL A 71 -17.73 -7.54 -32.84
C VAL A 71 -18.90 -8.44 -33.22
N ASP A 72 -19.63 -8.16 -34.30
CA ASP A 72 -20.77 -8.98 -34.73
C ASP A 72 -20.37 -10.45 -34.95
N LYS A 73 -19.23 -10.68 -35.62
CA LYS A 73 -18.68 -12.04 -35.81
C LYS A 73 -18.40 -12.75 -34.49
N ILE A 74 -17.92 -12.03 -33.48
CA ILE A 74 -17.64 -12.60 -32.16
C ILE A 74 -18.94 -12.90 -31.40
N LEU A 75 -19.94 -12.00 -31.47
CA LEU A 75 -21.22 -12.18 -30.79
C LEU A 75 -22.01 -13.40 -31.29
N GLN A 76 -21.82 -13.79 -32.56
CA GLN A 76 -22.46 -14.96 -33.18
C GLN A 76 -21.71 -16.28 -32.93
N ARG A 77 -20.54 -16.26 -32.29
CA ARG A 77 -19.73 -17.47 -32.05
C ARG A 77 -20.36 -18.34 -30.97
N ASP A 78 -20.34 -19.67 -31.17
CA ASP A 78 -20.65 -20.60 -30.09
C ASP A 78 -19.48 -20.73 -29.10
N PHE A 79 -19.75 -20.46 -27.82
CA PHE A 79 -18.80 -20.54 -26.72
C PHE A 79 -18.88 -21.85 -25.93
N SER A 80 -19.76 -22.78 -26.29
CA SER A 80 -19.97 -24.06 -25.59
C SER A 80 -18.69 -24.91 -25.52
N GLN A 81 -17.89 -24.89 -26.60
CA GLN A 81 -16.68 -25.72 -26.77
C GLN A 81 -15.39 -25.10 -26.18
N ARG A 82 -15.51 -24.04 -25.37
CA ARG A 82 -14.34 -23.31 -24.85
C ARG A 82 -13.52 -24.09 -23.82
N TRP A 83 -14.10 -25.10 -23.19
CA TRP A 83 -13.52 -25.75 -22.02
C TRP A 83 -12.50 -26.81 -22.41
N ARG A 84 -11.39 -26.90 -21.65
CA ARG A 84 -10.38 -27.96 -21.82
C ARG A 84 -10.93 -29.33 -21.40
N ARG A 85 -11.76 -29.35 -20.36
CA ARG A 85 -12.50 -30.53 -19.91
C ARG A 85 -13.99 -30.23 -20.00
N PRO A 86 -14.82 -31.09 -20.64
CA PRO A 86 -16.25 -30.88 -20.71
C PRO A 86 -16.83 -30.74 -19.29
N PHE A 87 -17.64 -29.71 -19.07
CA PHE A 87 -18.36 -29.56 -17.81
C PHE A 87 -19.46 -30.63 -17.74
N ALA A 88 -19.68 -31.25 -16.57
CA ALA A 88 -20.71 -32.27 -16.40
C ALA A 88 -22.15 -31.72 -16.47
N ASP A 89 -22.32 -30.40 -16.37
CA ASP A 89 -23.61 -29.71 -16.41
C ASP A 89 -23.97 -29.33 -17.87
N PRO A 90 -25.06 -29.87 -18.44
CA PRO A 90 -25.43 -29.69 -19.85
C PRO A 90 -26.07 -28.33 -20.16
N ARG A 91 -26.13 -27.39 -19.21
CA ARG A 91 -26.78 -26.10 -19.45
C ARG A 91 -26.07 -25.30 -20.55
N PRO A 92 -26.81 -24.81 -21.57
CA PRO A 92 -26.22 -24.03 -22.65
C PRO A 92 -25.57 -22.74 -22.13
N SER A 93 -24.50 -22.31 -22.79
CA SER A 93 -23.87 -21.04 -22.44
C SER A 93 -24.84 -19.90 -22.73
N ARG A 94 -25.14 -19.08 -21.71
CA ARG A 94 -25.90 -17.82 -21.88
C ARG A 94 -25.26 -16.93 -22.94
N ASP A 95 -26.06 -16.28 -23.77
CA ASP A 95 -25.57 -15.33 -24.77
C ASP A 95 -24.83 -14.15 -24.14
N ILE A 96 -23.90 -13.55 -24.89
CA ILE A 96 -23.11 -12.41 -24.41
C ILE A 96 -24.04 -11.26 -23.97
N LEU A 97 -25.04 -10.92 -24.78
CA LEU A 97 -25.92 -9.76 -24.55
C LEU A 97 -27.10 -10.04 -23.60
N SER A 98 -27.36 -11.30 -23.23
CA SER A 98 -28.45 -11.70 -22.31
C SER A 98 -28.40 -10.98 -20.96
N SER A 99 -29.52 -10.44 -20.49
CA SER A 99 -29.63 -9.74 -19.19
C SER A 99 -29.23 -10.62 -18.00
N GLU A 100 -29.35 -11.94 -18.12
CA GLU A 100 -28.94 -12.90 -17.10
C GLU A 100 -27.42 -13.09 -17.04
N ARG A 101 -26.67 -12.62 -18.04
CA ARG A 101 -25.21 -12.69 -18.09
C ARG A 101 -24.60 -11.37 -17.63
N SER A 102 -23.91 -11.38 -16.49
CA SER A 102 -23.27 -10.16 -15.97
C SER A 102 -22.09 -9.72 -16.84
N LEU A 103 -21.79 -8.42 -16.84
CA LEU A 103 -20.61 -7.87 -17.53
C LEU A 103 -19.31 -8.56 -17.09
N GLY A 104 -19.12 -8.77 -15.79
CA GLY A 104 -17.94 -9.48 -15.26
C GLY A 104 -17.79 -10.90 -15.81
N SER A 105 -18.90 -11.61 -16.04
CA SER A 105 -18.88 -12.95 -16.65
C SER A 105 -18.60 -12.92 -18.16
N VAL A 106 -18.88 -11.80 -18.85
CA VAL A 106 -18.45 -11.56 -20.23
C VAL A 106 -16.95 -11.27 -20.24
N ILE A 107 -16.44 -10.43 -19.33
CA ILE A 107 -14.99 -10.20 -19.20
C ILE A 107 -14.27 -11.54 -18.97
N LYS A 108 -14.74 -12.37 -18.02
CA LYS A 108 -14.19 -13.72 -17.77
C LYS A 108 -14.21 -14.61 -19.02
N LEU A 109 -15.22 -14.48 -19.89
CA LEU A 109 -15.29 -15.25 -21.15
C LEU A 109 -14.14 -14.91 -22.10
N PHE A 110 -13.70 -13.66 -22.08
CA PHE A 110 -12.67 -13.10 -22.96
C PHE A 110 -11.30 -12.94 -22.30
N THR A 111 -11.15 -13.40 -21.05
CA THR A 111 -9.87 -13.50 -20.32
C THR A 111 -9.33 -14.93 -20.45
N PRO A 112 -8.08 -15.13 -20.91
CA PRO A 112 -7.47 -16.44 -20.98
C PRO A 112 -7.51 -17.19 -19.63
N SER A 113 -7.68 -18.50 -19.67
CA SER A 113 -7.80 -19.34 -18.47
C SER A 113 -7.27 -20.75 -18.72
N SER A 114 -6.66 -21.36 -17.70
CA SER A 114 -6.25 -22.77 -17.71
C SER A 114 -7.42 -23.75 -17.82
N ASP A 115 -8.64 -23.31 -17.48
CA ASP A 115 -9.87 -24.08 -17.64
C ASP A 115 -10.31 -24.16 -19.12
N TYR A 116 -9.81 -23.24 -19.96
CA TYR A 116 -10.13 -23.19 -21.39
C TYR A 116 -9.19 -24.06 -22.23
N SER A 117 -9.71 -24.54 -23.37
CA SER A 117 -8.91 -25.28 -24.35
C SER A 117 -7.82 -24.39 -24.95
N ASP A 118 -6.73 -25.00 -25.39
CA ASP A 118 -5.59 -24.26 -25.95
C ASP A 118 -5.99 -23.50 -27.21
N ASP A 119 -6.85 -24.08 -28.05
CA ASP A 119 -7.38 -23.43 -29.24
C ASP A 119 -8.26 -22.22 -28.90
N TYR A 120 -9.05 -22.30 -27.83
CA TYR A 120 -9.84 -21.15 -27.37
C TYR A 120 -8.95 -20.03 -26.83
N ASN A 121 -7.92 -20.36 -26.04
CA ASN A 121 -6.96 -19.38 -25.54
C ASN A 121 -6.16 -18.73 -26.68
N LYS A 122 -5.73 -19.51 -27.69
CA LYS A 122 -5.08 -18.96 -28.91
C LYS A 122 -6.02 -18.02 -29.66
N TRP A 123 -7.28 -18.40 -29.82
CA TRP A 123 -8.29 -17.52 -30.42
C TRP A 123 -8.49 -16.24 -29.59
N LEU A 124 -8.61 -16.32 -28.27
CA LEU A 124 -8.71 -15.15 -27.39
C LEU A 124 -7.51 -14.20 -27.51
N ALA A 125 -6.30 -14.72 -27.67
CA ALA A 125 -5.08 -13.94 -27.88
C ALA A 125 -5.06 -13.23 -29.23
N SER A 126 -5.73 -13.79 -30.25
CA SER A 126 -5.86 -13.17 -31.58
C SER A 126 -6.81 -11.96 -31.62
N ILE A 127 -7.71 -11.82 -30.64
CA ILE A 127 -8.68 -10.73 -30.59
C ILE A 127 -8.01 -9.47 -30.05
N PRO A 128 -7.95 -8.36 -30.81
CA PRO A 128 -7.37 -7.12 -30.32
C PRO A 128 -8.13 -6.61 -29.09
N GLN A 129 -7.40 -6.07 -28.10
CA GLN A 129 -8.01 -5.62 -26.84
C GLN A 129 -9.10 -4.56 -27.06
N ARG A 130 -8.92 -3.65 -28.02
CA ARG A 130 -9.95 -2.65 -28.39
C ARG A 130 -11.29 -3.28 -28.78
N ILE A 131 -11.29 -4.46 -29.40
CA ILE A 131 -12.51 -5.18 -29.79
C ILE A 131 -13.19 -5.78 -28.57
N LYS A 132 -12.42 -6.37 -27.64
CA LYS A 132 -12.93 -6.86 -26.36
C LYS A 132 -13.59 -5.72 -25.57
N ASP A 133 -12.93 -4.56 -25.52
CA ASP A 133 -13.44 -3.37 -24.84
C ASP A 133 -14.76 -2.88 -25.45
N LEU A 134 -14.90 -2.91 -26.78
CA LEU A 134 -16.15 -2.60 -27.48
C LEU A 134 -17.28 -3.58 -27.12
N ILE A 135 -17.00 -4.89 -27.06
CA ILE A 135 -17.97 -5.89 -26.61
C ILE A 135 -18.47 -5.55 -25.19
N TYR A 136 -17.57 -5.15 -24.29
CA TYR A 136 -17.93 -4.76 -22.93
C TYR A 136 -18.78 -3.49 -22.88
N ILE A 137 -18.49 -2.52 -23.74
CA ILE A 137 -19.27 -1.27 -23.86
C ILE A 137 -20.67 -1.55 -24.38
N ILE A 138 -20.79 -2.37 -25.42
CA ILE A 138 -22.08 -2.78 -25.98
C ILE A 138 -22.86 -3.52 -24.91
N LYS A 139 -22.28 -4.54 -24.28
CA LYS A 139 -22.91 -5.29 -23.19
C LYS A 139 -23.42 -4.38 -22.08
N ARG A 140 -22.64 -3.38 -21.67
CA ARG A 140 -23.00 -2.47 -20.57
C ARG A 140 -24.18 -1.57 -20.88
N ASN A 141 -24.37 -1.19 -22.14
CA ASN A 141 -25.44 -0.27 -22.55
C ASN A 141 -26.59 -0.97 -23.28
N TYR A 142 -26.48 -2.28 -23.52
CA TYR A 142 -27.45 -3.06 -24.28
C TYR A 142 -28.80 -3.13 -23.58
N ASP A 143 -29.86 -2.91 -24.35
CA ASP A 143 -31.25 -3.11 -23.94
C ASP A 143 -31.78 -4.39 -24.58
N GLN A 144 -32.54 -5.20 -23.82
CA GLN A 144 -33.09 -6.45 -24.36
C GLN A 144 -34.12 -6.20 -25.46
N GLU A 145 -34.78 -5.04 -25.44
CA GLU A 145 -35.74 -4.60 -26.46
C GLU A 145 -35.11 -4.44 -27.86
N TRP A 146 -33.78 -4.42 -27.97
CA TRP A 146 -33.11 -4.28 -29.27
C TRP A 146 -32.99 -5.59 -30.04
N GLU A 147 -33.29 -6.74 -29.42
CA GLU A 147 -33.31 -8.06 -30.08
C GLU A 147 -32.06 -8.36 -30.93
N GLY A 148 -30.89 -7.94 -30.45
CA GLY A 148 -29.59 -8.11 -31.11
C GLY A 148 -29.20 -6.97 -32.05
N ASN A 149 -30.11 -6.03 -32.37
CA ASN A 149 -29.85 -4.89 -33.24
C ASN A 149 -29.20 -3.71 -32.49
N TRP A 150 -28.01 -3.94 -31.91
CA TRP A 150 -27.32 -2.95 -31.08
C TRP A 150 -26.64 -1.83 -31.90
N ARG A 151 -26.25 -2.11 -33.15
CA ARG A 151 -25.38 -1.27 -33.98
C ARG A 151 -25.89 0.17 -34.19
N PRO A 152 -27.18 0.41 -34.50
CA PRO A 152 -27.70 1.77 -34.75
C PRO A 152 -27.63 2.70 -33.53
N HIS A 153 -27.47 2.15 -32.32
CA HIS A 153 -27.39 2.94 -31.09
C HIS A 153 -26.00 3.50 -30.80
N PHE A 154 -24.99 3.09 -31.57
CA PHE A 154 -23.61 3.56 -31.42
C PHE A 154 -23.13 4.23 -32.71
N SER A 155 -22.39 5.33 -32.55
CA SER A 155 -21.91 6.14 -33.68
C SER A 155 -20.65 6.92 -33.32
N VAL A 156 -20.08 7.62 -34.29
CA VAL A 156 -19.07 8.68 -34.12
C VAL A 156 -19.53 9.89 -34.92
N ASP A 157 -19.05 11.08 -34.57
CA ASP A 157 -19.28 12.27 -35.40
C ASP A 157 -18.54 12.21 -36.73
N GLN A 158 -19.03 12.93 -37.74
CA GLN A 158 -18.25 13.28 -38.91
C GLN A 158 -17.57 14.62 -38.63
N ILE A 159 -16.25 14.62 -38.46
CA ILE A 159 -15.45 15.81 -38.17
C ILE A 159 -14.67 16.15 -39.44
N ASN A 160 -14.97 17.30 -40.05
CA ASN A 160 -14.34 17.72 -41.31
C ASN A 160 -14.43 16.68 -42.45
N GLY A 161 -15.52 15.91 -42.50
CA GLY A 161 -15.76 14.89 -43.53
C GLY A 161 -15.09 13.53 -43.27
N THR A 162 -14.42 13.34 -42.13
CA THR A 162 -13.90 12.05 -41.69
C THR A 162 -14.60 11.57 -40.42
N PRO A 163 -14.77 10.25 -40.22
CA PRO A 163 -15.25 9.72 -38.96
C PRO A 163 -14.31 10.14 -37.82
N GLY A 164 -14.88 10.72 -36.77
CA GLY A 164 -14.18 11.01 -35.52
C GLY A 164 -13.93 9.74 -34.71
N ASN A 165 -13.19 9.90 -33.62
CA ASN A 165 -12.73 8.78 -32.79
C ASN A 165 -13.51 8.64 -31.48
N GLU A 166 -14.45 9.52 -31.18
CA GLU A 166 -15.17 9.52 -29.91
C GLU A 166 -16.49 8.76 -30.03
N LEU A 167 -16.55 7.57 -29.41
CA LEU A 167 -17.72 6.72 -29.48
C LEU A 167 -18.92 7.37 -28.79
N LYS A 168 -20.06 7.38 -29.48
CA LYS A 168 -21.34 7.84 -28.96
C LYS A 168 -22.28 6.68 -28.70
N PHE A 169 -23.17 6.89 -27.74
CA PHE A 169 -24.33 6.06 -27.48
C PHE A 169 -25.59 6.92 -27.44
N LYS A 170 -26.58 6.62 -28.29
CA LYS A 170 -27.80 7.42 -28.47
C LYS A 170 -27.47 8.93 -28.60
N ASN A 171 -26.56 9.26 -29.52
CA ASN A 171 -26.04 10.61 -29.81
C ASN A 171 -25.32 11.34 -28.68
N ARG A 172 -24.96 10.66 -27.59
CA ARG A 172 -24.16 11.23 -26.49
C ARG A 172 -22.78 10.58 -26.44
N LYS A 173 -21.73 11.40 -26.34
CA LYS A 173 -20.35 10.90 -26.20
C LYS A 173 -20.26 9.99 -24.97
N LEU A 174 -19.75 8.77 -25.15
CA LEU A 174 -19.57 7.83 -24.06
C LEU A 174 -18.36 8.22 -23.22
N GLN A 175 -18.55 8.18 -21.91
CA GLN A 175 -17.52 8.49 -20.92
C GLN A 175 -16.99 7.19 -20.31
N SER A 176 -15.69 7.18 -20.02
CA SER A 176 -15.00 6.14 -19.27
C SER A 176 -14.08 6.77 -18.24
N TYR A 177 -13.66 5.96 -17.28
CA TYR A 177 -12.59 6.32 -16.36
C TYR A 177 -11.24 5.86 -16.86
N TYR A 178 -10.24 6.68 -16.59
CA TYR A 178 -8.84 6.45 -16.88
C TYR A 178 -8.00 6.75 -15.63
N LEU A 179 -6.78 6.21 -15.58
CA LEU A 179 -5.75 6.61 -14.62
C LEU A 179 -4.48 6.97 -15.36
N ARG A 180 -3.79 8.00 -14.88
CA ARG A 180 -2.39 8.21 -15.23
C ARG A 180 -1.55 7.13 -14.55
N VAL A 181 -0.60 6.55 -15.29
CA VAL A 181 0.44 5.67 -14.75
C VAL A 181 1.79 6.11 -15.30
N GLY A 182 2.33 7.14 -14.66
CA GLY A 182 3.57 7.80 -15.01
C GLY A 182 3.50 8.69 -16.25
N HIS A 183 4.68 9.16 -16.62
CA HIS A 183 4.92 10.07 -17.74
C HIS A 183 5.76 9.38 -18.81
N ASP A 184 5.55 9.77 -20.06
CA ASP A 184 6.45 9.44 -21.15
C ASP A 184 7.71 10.33 -21.11
N GLN A 185 8.69 10.06 -21.97
CA GLN A 185 9.99 10.74 -21.95
C GLN A 185 9.88 12.26 -22.21
N ASP A 186 8.89 12.67 -22.99
CA ASP A 186 8.54 14.07 -23.26
C ASP A 186 7.67 14.72 -22.15
N GLN A 187 7.52 14.03 -21.02
CA GLN A 187 6.66 14.39 -19.88
C GLN A 187 5.15 14.29 -20.13
N ALA A 188 4.72 13.80 -21.31
CA ALA A 188 3.31 13.56 -21.59
C ALA A 188 2.73 12.52 -20.62
N TRP A 189 1.45 12.67 -20.27
CA TRP A 189 0.78 11.74 -19.36
C TRP A 189 0.51 10.40 -20.05
N ARG A 190 0.87 9.30 -19.39
CA ARG A 190 0.50 7.95 -19.85
C ARG A 190 -0.84 7.58 -19.22
N ILE A 191 -1.92 7.70 -20.00
CA ILE A 191 -3.30 7.55 -19.52
C ILE A 191 -3.89 6.21 -19.97
N PHE A 192 -4.37 5.41 -19.02
CA PHE A 192 -4.86 4.05 -19.27
C PHE A 192 -6.31 3.89 -18.86
N GLN A 193 -7.11 3.27 -19.73
CA GLN A 193 -8.54 3.06 -19.48
C GLN A 193 -8.76 2.01 -18.39
N LEU A 194 -9.56 2.35 -17.40
CA LEU A 194 -10.01 1.42 -16.38
C LEU A 194 -11.08 0.47 -16.91
N ARG A 195 -11.19 -0.70 -16.29
CA ARG A 195 -12.26 -1.65 -16.57
C ARG A 195 -13.63 -1.04 -16.32
N LYS A 196 -14.60 -1.44 -17.13
CA LYS A 196 -15.97 -0.90 -17.08
C LYS A 196 -16.71 -1.28 -15.79
N ASP A 197 -16.28 -2.34 -15.12
CA ASP A 197 -16.75 -2.82 -13.82
C ASP A 197 -15.82 -2.44 -12.65
N PHE A 198 -14.78 -1.64 -12.90
CA PHE A 198 -13.92 -1.14 -11.82
C PHE A 198 -14.62 -0.02 -11.03
N ALA A 199 -14.45 -0.10 -9.71
CA ALA A 199 -14.67 0.96 -8.75
C ALA A 199 -13.50 0.94 -7.77
N ALA A 200 -13.03 2.13 -7.35
CA ALA A 200 -11.99 2.28 -6.35
C ALA A 200 -12.37 1.53 -5.05
N ALA A 201 -11.38 0.93 -4.39
CA ALA A 201 -11.60 0.28 -3.12
C ALA A 201 -12.01 1.33 -2.06
N GLN A 202 -12.95 0.96 -1.18
CA GLN A 202 -13.26 1.75 0.00
C GLN A 202 -12.17 1.51 1.04
N LYS A 203 -11.38 2.54 1.33
CA LYS A 203 -10.27 2.47 2.29
C LYS A 203 -10.68 3.10 3.60
N VAL A 204 -10.33 2.44 4.69
CA VAL A 204 -10.38 3.00 6.04
C VAL A 204 -8.93 3.06 6.51
N GLN A 205 -8.48 4.24 6.92
CA GLN A 205 -7.10 4.42 7.37
C GLN A 205 -6.94 3.82 8.78
N PHE A 206 -5.94 2.97 8.95
CA PHE A 206 -5.60 2.32 10.23
C PHE A 206 -4.29 2.83 10.83
N GLU A 207 -3.41 3.35 9.99
CA GLU A 207 -2.04 3.76 10.26
C GLU A 207 -1.74 5.02 9.42
N ASP A 208 -0.83 5.86 9.89
CA ASP A 208 -0.20 6.88 9.06
C ASP A 208 1.27 7.04 9.44
N ASP A 209 1.62 7.81 10.47
CA ASP A 209 3.01 8.08 10.86
C ASP A 209 3.43 7.34 12.13
N ILE A 210 2.73 7.55 13.25
CA ILE A 210 3.06 6.90 14.52
C ILE A 210 2.14 5.72 14.78
N THR A 211 2.69 4.51 14.72
CA THR A 211 1.94 3.26 14.88
C THR A 211 2.46 2.42 16.03
N ALA A 212 1.55 2.00 16.93
CA ALA A 212 1.79 0.91 17.86
C ALA A 212 1.38 -0.42 17.23
N SER A 213 2.18 -1.47 17.46
CA SER A 213 1.85 -2.80 16.95
C SER A 213 2.27 -3.90 17.91
N ILE A 214 1.56 -5.03 17.83
CA ILE A 214 1.83 -6.24 18.60
C ILE A 214 1.72 -7.46 17.71
N VAL A 215 2.51 -8.50 18.00
CA VAL A 215 2.42 -9.82 17.36
C VAL A 215 1.91 -10.81 18.39
N LEU A 216 0.85 -11.54 18.03
CA LEU A 216 0.14 -12.46 18.91
C LEU A 216 -0.03 -13.80 18.21
N ASP A 217 -0.02 -14.89 18.98
CA ASP A 217 -0.46 -16.20 18.49
C ASP A 217 -1.92 -16.11 18.01
N ALA A 218 -2.15 -16.50 16.76
CA ALA A 218 -3.45 -16.47 16.12
C ALA A 218 -4.49 -17.32 16.87
N LYS A 219 -4.07 -18.42 17.51
CA LYS A 219 -4.97 -19.32 18.26
C LYS A 219 -5.62 -18.67 19.48
N LYS A 220 -5.02 -17.58 19.99
CA LYS A 220 -5.56 -16.81 21.12
C LYS A 220 -6.66 -15.84 20.71
N LEU A 221 -6.80 -15.57 19.42
CA LEU A 221 -7.79 -14.64 18.89
C LEU A 221 -8.96 -15.42 18.28
N LYS A 222 -10.19 -15.03 18.65
CA LYS A 222 -11.41 -15.63 18.12
C LYS A 222 -11.85 -14.92 16.85
N TYR A 223 -12.50 -15.64 15.95
CA TYR A 223 -13.13 -15.10 14.73
C TYR A 223 -12.16 -14.33 13.79
N LEU A 224 -10.91 -14.81 13.68
CA LEU A 224 -10.02 -14.41 12.61
C LEU A 224 -10.58 -14.88 11.25
N ASN A 225 -10.08 -14.29 10.18
CA ASN A 225 -10.44 -14.74 8.83
C ASN A 225 -9.87 -16.15 8.59
N PRO A 226 -10.72 -17.15 8.30
CA PRO A 226 -10.28 -18.53 8.11
C PRO A 226 -9.46 -18.74 6.83
N ASP A 227 -9.47 -17.80 5.88
CA ASP A 227 -8.69 -17.88 4.65
C ASP A 227 -7.19 -17.63 4.89
N TYR A 228 -6.78 -17.18 6.09
CA TYR A 228 -5.39 -16.96 6.48
C TYR A 228 -4.92 -18.03 7.48
N GLU A 229 -3.77 -18.64 7.19
CA GLU A 229 -3.20 -19.74 7.98
C GLU A 229 -2.02 -19.30 8.86
N ASN A 230 -1.74 -18.00 8.93
CA ASN A 230 -0.63 -17.44 9.71
C ASN A 230 -0.69 -17.89 11.18
N ARG A 231 0.43 -18.41 11.71
CA ARG A 231 0.53 -18.90 13.09
C ARG A 231 0.51 -17.78 14.12
N SER A 232 1.14 -16.66 13.79
CA SER A 232 1.00 -15.41 14.53
C SER A 232 0.45 -14.32 13.61
N VAL A 233 -0.17 -13.31 14.18
CA VAL A 233 -0.71 -12.16 13.45
C VAL A 233 -0.26 -10.85 14.07
N LYS A 234 -0.08 -9.83 13.24
CA LYS A 234 0.22 -8.46 13.68
C LYS A 234 -1.06 -7.65 13.78
N ILE A 235 -1.27 -7.03 14.94
CA ILE A 235 -2.33 -6.02 15.16
C ILE A 235 -1.67 -4.66 15.25
N VAL A 236 -2.28 -3.65 14.63
CA VAL A 236 -1.75 -2.28 14.55
C VAL A 236 -2.78 -1.28 15.06
N LYS A 237 -2.28 -0.14 15.54
CA LYS A 237 -3.09 0.98 15.95
C LYS A 237 -2.33 2.28 15.70
N ASN A 238 -2.92 3.19 14.93
CA ASN A 238 -2.45 4.57 14.88
C ASN A 238 -2.59 5.23 16.26
N CYS A 239 -1.48 5.75 16.78
CA CYS A 239 -1.36 6.42 18.08
C CYS A 239 -1.94 7.84 18.07
N GLU A 240 -2.09 8.44 16.89
CA GLU A 240 -2.44 9.83 16.69
C GLU A 240 -3.95 9.99 16.49
N ALA A 241 -4.50 11.12 16.92
CA ALA A 241 -5.89 11.53 16.61
C ALA A 241 -5.94 12.54 15.44
N ARG A 242 -4.83 13.26 15.21
CA ARG A 242 -4.64 14.22 14.14
C ARG A 242 -3.29 13.98 13.46
N LEU A 243 -3.22 14.17 12.16
CA LEU A 243 -2.07 13.84 11.31
C LEU A 243 -1.43 15.14 10.82
N PHE A 244 -0.12 15.30 11.00
CA PHE A 244 0.58 16.53 10.65
C PHE A 244 0.97 16.56 9.16
N GLN A 245 -0.03 16.72 8.31
CA GLN A 245 0.09 16.65 6.87
C GLN A 245 0.94 17.76 6.28
N ARG A 246 1.59 17.47 5.15
CA ARG A 246 2.28 18.43 4.29
C ARG A 246 1.58 18.45 2.92
N PRO A 247 0.68 19.41 2.65
CA PRO A 247 -0.08 19.47 1.40
C PRO A 247 0.76 20.11 0.30
N ASP A 248 1.72 19.36 -0.24
CA ASP A 248 2.63 19.84 -1.29
C ASP A 248 1.86 20.25 -2.57
N ASP A 249 0.72 19.62 -2.84
CA ASP A 249 -0.06 19.83 -4.07
C ASP A 249 -1.07 20.99 -3.97
N CYS A 250 -1.32 21.56 -2.79
CA CYS A 250 -2.24 22.71 -2.62
C CYS A 250 -1.78 24.00 -3.31
N VAL A 251 -0.51 24.06 -3.74
CA VAL A 251 -0.04 25.14 -4.61
C VAL A 251 -0.79 25.16 -5.96
N HIS A 252 -1.33 24.01 -6.38
CA HIS A 252 -2.18 23.87 -7.54
C HIS A 252 -3.66 23.96 -7.11
N LYS A 253 -4.26 25.14 -7.31
CA LYS A 253 -5.65 25.45 -6.95
C LYS A 253 -6.61 24.37 -7.48
N GLY A 254 -7.47 23.85 -6.59
CA GLY A 254 -8.48 22.83 -6.89
C GLY A 254 -7.98 21.40 -7.05
N TYR A 255 -6.67 21.17 -6.96
CA TYR A 255 -6.08 19.85 -7.15
C TYR A 255 -6.21 18.96 -5.92
N ASP A 256 -5.67 19.39 -4.76
CA ASP A 256 -5.80 18.65 -3.49
C ASP A 256 -7.08 19.02 -2.76
N LYS A 257 -8.18 18.44 -3.23
CA LYS A 257 -9.53 18.70 -2.71
C LYS A 257 -9.68 18.34 -1.23
N GLN A 258 -8.92 17.35 -0.74
CA GLN A 258 -8.99 16.95 0.66
C GLN A 258 -8.30 18.00 1.54
N ALA A 259 -7.09 18.41 1.19
CA ALA A 259 -6.37 19.42 1.97
C ALA A 259 -7.07 20.80 1.91
N GLU A 260 -7.63 21.18 0.75
CA GLU A 260 -8.45 22.39 0.64
C GLU A 260 -9.68 22.33 1.56
N ALA A 261 -10.41 21.21 1.59
CA ALA A 261 -11.53 21.02 2.50
C ALA A 261 -11.11 20.99 3.98
N ASP A 262 -9.96 20.40 4.30
CA ASP A 262 -9.48 20.34 5.69
C ASP A 262 -9.02 21.72 6.20
N LEU A 263 -8.32 22.50 5.37
CA LEU A 263 -7.78 23.82 5.71
C LEU A 263 -8.86 24.90 5.84
N THR A 264 -9.98 24.72 5.15
CA THR A 264 -11.17 25.57 5.28
C THR A 264 -12.04 25.18 6.47
N GLY A 265 -11.83 23.99 7.04
CA GLY A 265 -12.56 23.50 8.19
C GLY A 265 -12.23 24.20 9.51
N PRO A 266 -13.17 24.26 10.47
CA PRO A 266 -12.94 24.87 11.77
C PRO A 266 -11.94 24.07 12.61
N ASN A 267 -11.28 24.74 13.57
CA ASN A 267 -10.35 24.13 14.55
C ASN A 267 -9.13 23.40 13.94
N CYS A 268 -8.73 23.80 12.74
CA CYS A 268 -7.47 23.36 12.13
C CYS A 268 -6.28 24.08 12.77
N PHE A 269 -5.29 23.32 13.25
CA PHE A 269 -3.99 23.90 13.60
C PHE A 269 -3.15 23.98 12.33
N ILE A 270 -2.72 25.19 11.98
CA ILE A 270 -2.04 25.49 10.73
C ILE A 270 -0.65 26.05 11.02
N SER A 271 0.35 25.69 10.22
CA SER A 271 1.72 26.17 10.33
C SER A 271 2.35 26.36 8.95
N ASN A 272 3.24 27.34 8.81
CA ASN A 272 3.95 27.67 7.56
C ASN A 272 3.04 28.08 6.39
N PHE A 273 1.93 28.74 6.68
CA PHE A 273 1.13 29.48 5.70
C PHE A 273 1.23 30.99 5.93
N GLU A 274 1.02 31.77 4.88
CA GLU A 274 1.09 33.23 4.95
C GLU A 274 -0.18 33.79 5.61
N PRO A 275 -0.08 34.67 6.63
CA PRO A 275 -1.24 35.34 7.20
C PRO A 275 -1.66 36.51 6.31
N LEU A 276 -2.59 36.27 5.39
CA LEU A 276 -3.03 37.23 4.38
C LEU A 276 -3.98 38.28 4.95
N THR A 277 -3.77 39.53 4.57
CA THR A 277 -4.69 40.65 4.84
C THR A 277 -5.86 40.66 3.86
N ARG A 278 -6.91 41.42 4.17
CA ARG A 278 -8.06 41.62 3.27
C ARG A 278 -7.68 42.10 1.87
N THR A 279 -6.73 43.03 1.77
CA THR A 279 -6.24 43.52 0.48
C THR A 279 -5.58 42.42 -0.33
N GLN A 280 -4.79 41.55 0.32
CA GLN A 280 -4.17 40.40 -0.37
C GLN A 280 -5.21 39.36 -0.78
N VAL A 281 -6.20 39.08 0.07
CA VAL A 281 -7.30 38.15 -0.26
C VAL A 281 -8.19 38.69 -1.38
N SER A 282 -8.47 40.00 -1.41
CA SER A 282 -9.20 40.66 -2.51
C SER A 282 -8.47 40.47 -3.85
N ALA A 283 -7.15 40.63 -3.86
CA ALA A 283 -6.35 40.40 -5.06
C ALA A 283 -6.41 38.94 -5.56
N ILE A 284 -6.55 37.96 -4.65
CA ILE A 284 -6.75 36.55 -5.02
C ILE A 284 -8.13 36.34 -5.65
N GLN A 285 -9.18 36.98 -5.13
CA GLN A 285 -10.54 36.91 -5.67
C GLN A 285 -10.66 37.63 -7.03
N GLU A 286 -9.96 38.76 -7.19
CA GLU A 286 -9.95 39.57 -8.41
C GLU A 286 -9.22 38.88 -9.59
N ASP A 287 -8.28 37.97 -9.32
CA ASP A 287 -7.78 36.99 -10.29
C ASP A 287 -8.87 35.96 -10.62
N THR A 288 -9.91 36.40 -11.33
CA THR A 288 -11.13 35.61 -11.60
C THR A 288 -10.86 34.25 -12.23
N ILE A 289 -9.84 34.13 -13.09
CA ILE A 289 -9.45 32.86 -13.70
C ILE A 289 -8.90 31.93 -12.61
N GLY A 290 -7.91 32.39 -11.85
CA GLY A 290 -7.32 31.58 -10.79
C GLY A 290 -8.27 31.32 -9.62
N PHE A 291 -9.21 32.23 -9.33
CA PHE A 291 -10.23 32.03 -8.31
C PHE A 291 -11.19 30.90 -8.70
N GLU A 292 -11.52 30.78 -9.98
CA GLU A 292 -12.43 29.74 -10.46
C GLU A 292 -11.86 28.33 -10.33
N ASP A 293 -10.53 28.19 -10.35
CA ASP A 293 -9.84 26.91 -10.16
C ASP A 293 -9.96 26.36 -8.72
N TYR A 294 -10.24 27.19 -7.70
CA TYR A 294 -10.41 26.69 -6.33
C TYR A 294 -11.63 25.79 -6.16
N THR A 295 -11.59 24.90 -5.18
CA THR A 295 -12.80 24.21 -4.73
C THR A 295 -13.77 25.16 -4.06
N GLU A 296 -15.06 24.80 -4.09
CA GLU A 296 -16.13 25.60 -3.48
C GLU A 296 -15.86 25.97 -2.01
N PRO A 297 -15.37 25.08 -1.13
CA PRO A 297 -15.06 25.44 0.26
C PRO A 297 -14.03 26.57 0.41
N VAL A 298 -13.06 26.66 -0.51
CA VAL A 298 -12.06 27.74 -0.49
C VAL A 298 -12.66 29.04 -1.02
N LYS A 299 -13.51 28.97 -2.05
CA LYS A 299 -14.24 30.14 -2.57
C LYS A 299 -15.15 30.72 -1.48
N GLU A 300 -15.93 29.88 -0.80
CA GLU A 300 -16.77 30.25 0.35
C GLU A 300 -15.93 30.90 1.46
N LEU A 301 -14.82 30.27 1.87
CA LEU A 301 -13.92 30.82 2.89
C LEU A 301 -13.40 32.23 2.54
N ILE A 302 -12.99 32.42 1.28
CA ILE A 302 -12.47 33.71 0.79
C ILE A 302 -13.59 34.77 0.81
N ASN A 303 -14.77 34.42 0.27
CA ASN A 303 -15.92 35.33 0.20
C ASN A 303 -16.39 35.72 1.62
N ASP A 304 -16.60 34.75 2.50
CA ASP A 304 -17.01 34.97 3.89
C ASP A 304 -16.01 35.83 4.66
N PHE A 305 -14.71 35.58 4.43
CA PHE A 305 -13.67 36.41 5.03
C PHE A 305 -13.83 37.85 4.56
N LEU A 306 -13.95 38.12 3.26
CA LEU A 306 -14.06 39.46 2.67
C LEU A 306 -15.33 40.22 3.08
N GLU A 307 -16.45 39.52 3.31
CA GLU A 307 -17.74 40.11 3.74
C GLU A 307 -17.79 40.46 5.24
N SER A 308 -16.99 39.81 6.08
CA SER A 308 -16.93 40.07 7.52
C SER A 308 -15.87 41.13 7.87
N ASP A 309 -15.89 41.73 9.07
CA ASP A 309 -14.76 42.56 9.57
C ASP A 309 -13.73 41.73 10.36
N LYS A 310 -14.08 40.49 10.75
CA LYS A 310 -13.26 39.59 11.56
C LYS A 310 -13.27 38.17 10.98
N PRO A 311 -12.17 37.41 11.06
CA PRO A 311 -10.88 37.75 11.66
C PRO A 311 -10.05 38.76 10.83
N LYS A 312 -8.89 39.19 11.37
CA LYS A 312 -7.99 40.16 10.70
C LYS A 312 -7.16 39.56 9.56
N TYR A 313 -6.88 38.26 9.63
CA TYR A 313 -6.04 37.54 8.68
C TYR A 313 -6.75 36.26 8.25
N LEU A 314 -6.43 35.81 7.03
CA LEU A 314 -6.85 34.55 6.47
C LEU A 314 -5.63 33.74 6.03
N VAL A 315 -5.71 32.42 6.15
CA VAL A 315 -4.82 31.51 5.43
C VAL A 315 -5.58 30.93 4.25
N VAL A 316 -4.97 30.99 3.06
CA VAL A 316 -5.49 30.35 1.84
C VAL A 316 -4.61 29.15 1.51
N PRO A 317 -5.17 27.97 1.14
CA PRO A 317 -4.40 26.74 0.93
C PRO A 317 -3.24 26.83 -0.08
N SER A 318 -3.33 27.71 -1.09
CA SER A 318 -2.24 27.91 -2.06
C SER A 318 -1.08 28.77 -1.53
N GLU A 319 -1.32 29.54 -0.47
CA GLU A 319 -0.43 30.63 -0.03
C GLU A 319 0.43 30.19 1.16
N SER A 320 1.49 29.44 0.86
CA SER A 320 2.49 29.06 1.87
C SER A 320 3.28 30.28 2.37
N ARG A 321 3.80 30.18 3.59
CA ARG A 321 4.61 31.25 4.22
C ARG A 321 5.80 31.62 3.36
N ILE A 322 6.08 32.92 3.24
CA ILE A 322 7.29 33.40 2.57
C ILE A 322 8.51 33.30 3.51
N VAL A 323 9.54 32.58 3.07
CA VAL A 323 10.83 32.42 3.77
C VAL A 323 11.95 32.80 2.82
N ASN A 324 12.74 33.82 3.19
CA ASN A 324 13.81 34.37 2.33
C ASN A 324 13.33 34.76 0.92
N GLY A 325 12.12 35.34 0.83
CA GLY A 325 11.53 35.80 -0.43
C GLY A 325 10.92 34.72 -1.30
N MET A 326 10.87 33.45 -0.86
CA MET A 326 10.24 32.36 -1.59
C MET A 326 9.16 31.65 -0.75
N PRO A 327 8.11 31.11 -1.40
CA PRO A 327 7.13 30.24 -0.74
C PRO A 327 7.80 29.02 -0.07
N SER A 328 7.42 28.72 1.16
CA SER A 328 7.92 27.58 1.92
C SER A 328 7.52 26.26 1.25
N LYS A 329 8.48 25.35 1.08
CA LYS A 329 8.23 23.97 0.61
C LYS A 329 7.77 23.00 1.71
N ASN A 330 7.33 23.53 2.85
CA ASN A 330 6.87 22.74 3.99
C ASN A 330 5.63 23.38 4.67
N PRO A 331 4.55 23.66 3.91
CA PRO A 331 3.26 24.02 4.51
C PRO A 331 2.76 22.87 5.39
N ARG A 332 2.10 23.15 6.51
CA ARG A 332 1.67 22.10 7.45
C ARG A 332 0.31 22.38 8.08
N TYR A 333 -0.45 21.34 8.31
CA TYR A 333 -1.67 21.40 9.10
C TYR A 333 -1.94 20.09 9.86
N LEU A 334 -2.70 20.16 10.95
CA LEU A 334 -3.17 18.96 11.66
C LEU A 334 -4.53 18.52 11.13
N GLN A 335 -4.51 17.60 10.17
CA GLN A 335 -5.70 16.92 9.67
C GLN A 335 -6.33 16.09 10.78
N THR A 336 -7.64 16.23 11.03
CA THR A 336 -8.34 15.27 11.89
C THR A 336 -8.44 13.94 11.16
N ARG A 337 -8.08 12.83 11.82
CA ARG A 337 -8.07 11.51 11.17
C ARG A 337 -9.37 11.24 10.40
N PRO A 338 -9.30 10.84 9.12
CA PRO A 338 -10.49 10.65 8.29
C PRO A 338 -11.50 9.64 8.88
N ASP A 339 -11.02 8.62 9.62
CA ASP A 339 -11.90 7.64 10.26
C ASP A 339 -12.68 8.18 11.48
N LEU A 340 -12.30 9.35 12.00
CA LEU A 340 -13.05 10.10 13.03
C LEU A 340 -14.00 11.13 12.41
N VAL A 341 -13.64 11.70 11.25
CA VAL A 341 -14.47 12.66 10.51
C VAL A 341 -15.63 11.95 9.80
N HIS A 342 -15.37 10.76 9.23
CA HIS A 342 -16.33 9.92 8.53
C HIS A 342 -16.51 8.55 9.22
N PRO A 343 -17.02 8.52 10.47
CA PRO A 343 -17.10 7.31 11.27
C PRO A 343 -18.02 6.24 10.66
N GLU A 344 -18.97 6.64 9.83
CA GLU A 344 -19.91 5.74 9.16
C GLU A 344 -19.22 4.75 8.22
N GLN A 345 -18.12 5.15 7.57
CA GLN A 345 -17.39 4.28 6.65
C GLN A 345 -16.69 3.15 7.41
N LYS A 346 -16.06 3.49 8.53
CA LYS A 346 -15.44 2.53 9.44
C LYS A 346 -16.47 1.60 10.06
N TYR A 347 -17.56 2.16 10.59
CA TYR A 347 -18.67 1.38 11.14
C TYR A 347 -19.20 0.36 10.12
N LEU A 348 -19.44 0.79 8.88
CA LEU A 348 -19.87 -0.12 7.81
C LEU A 348 -18.82 -1.19 7.49
N ALA A 349 -17.52 -0.86 7.45
CA ALA A 349 -16.47 -1.85 7.23
C ALA A 349 -16.46 -2.92 8.34
N GLU A 350 -16.60 -2.52 9.60
CA GLU A 350 -16.63 -3.42 10.75
C GLU A 350 -17.89 -4.30 10.75
N VAL A 351 -19.08 -3.72 10.54
CA VAL A 351 -20.36 -4.45 10.50
C VAL A 351 -20.36 -5.50 9.39
N LYS A 352 -19.94 -5.14 8.18
CA LYS A 352 -19.86 -6.09 7.06
C LYS A 352 -18.90 -7.25 7.36
N THR A 353 -17.74 -6.96 7.96
CA THR A 353 -16.77 -7.98 8.34
C THR A 353 -17.34 -8.90 9.42
N ARG A 354 -18.02 -8.34 10.43
CA ARG A 354 -18.71 -9.11 11.47
C ARG A 354 -19.75 -10.07 10.89
N ILE A 355 -20.57 -9.61 9.93
CA ILE A 355 -21.56 -10.45 9.25
C ILE A 355 -20.85 -11.59 8.50
N ARG A 356 -19.81 -11.28 7.70
CA ARG A 356 -19.07 -12.28 6.92
C ARG A 356 -18.43 -13.35 7.80
N ARG A 357 -17.83 -12.95 8.92
CA ARG A 357 -17.17 -13.86 9.87
C ARG A 357 -18.13 -14.41 10.95
N LYS A 358 -19.41 -14.04 10.90
CA LYS A 358 -20.46 -14.44 11.87
C LYS A 358 -20.09 -14.14 13.33
N ILE A 359 -19.54 -12.95 13.58
CA ILE A 359 -19.07 -12.55 14.91
C ILE A 359 -20.26 -12.06 15.77
N PRO A 360 -20.46 -12.59 16.99
CA PRO A 360 -21.43 -12.05 17.94
C PRO A 360 -21.16 -10.58 18.28
N LEU A 361 -22.21 -9.80 18.57
CA LEU A 361 -22.10 -8.36 18.84
C LEU A 361 -21.27 -8.03 20.10
N ASN A 362 -21.29 -8.91 21.10
CA ASN A 362 -20.53 -8.77 22.34
C ASN A 362 -19.06 -9.21 22.23
N MET A 363 -18.63 -9.72 21.06
CA MET A 363 -17.26 -10.17 20.84
C MET A 363 -16.46 -9.12 20.05
N PRO A 364 -15.14 -9.00 20.29
CA PRO A 364 -14.29 -8.10 19.54
C PRO A 364 -14.15 -8.53 18.07
N LEU A 365 -13.99 -7.55 17.18
CA LEU A 365 -13.56 -7.77 15.80
C LEU A 365 -12.05 -7.51 15.73
N HIS A 366 -11.27 -8.52 15.37
CA HIS A 366 -9.83 -8.37 15.14
C HIS A 366 -9.54 -8.24 13.64
N LEU A 367 -8.78 -7.20 13.28
CA LEU A 367 -8.37 -6.89 11.90
C LEU A 367 -6.83 -6.92 11.83
N PRO A 368 -6.23 -8.12 11.71
CA PRO A 368 -4.79 -8.24 11.58
C PRO A 368 -4.28 -7.74 10.24
N VAL A 369 -3.00 -7.37 10.19
CA VAL A 369 -2.28 -7.08 8.94
C VAL A 369 -2.38 -8.30 8.02
N ASN A 370 -2.64 -8.04 6.74
CA ASN A 370 -2.74 -9.07 5.71
C ASN A 370 -1.59 -9.01 4.70
N ALA A 371 -1.00 -7.83 4.48
CA ALA A 371 0.09 -7.65 3.53
C ALA A 371 1.04 -6.55 4.02
N VAL A 372 2.35 -6.76 3.87
CA VAL A 372 3.38 -5.79 4.23
C VAL A 372 4.05 -5.25 2.96
N LEU A 373 3.80 -3.99 2.66
CA LEU A 373 3.99 -3.38 1.34
C LEU A 373 4.84 -2.09 1.43
N PRO A 374 6.13 -2.17 1.85
CA PRO A 374 7.01 -1.00 1.94
C PRO A 374 7.14 -0.25 0.59
N GLY A 375 7.52 1.03 0.65
CA GLY A 375 7.73 1.87 -0.52
C GLY A 375 9.19 2.32 -0.66
N ARG A 376 9.61 2.52 -1.91
CA ARG A 376 10.97 2.98 -2.24
C ARG A 376 10.92 4.24 -3.09
N ARG A 377 11.67 5.26 -2.67
CA ARG A 377 11.87 6.46 -3.48
C ARG A 377 13.06 6.26 -4.39
N ASN A 378 12.77 6.16 -5.68
CA ASN A 378 13.78 6.05 -6.71
C ASN A 378 14.03 7.41 -7.37
N ASN A 379 15.21 7.58 -7.94
CA ASN A 379 15.56 8.76 -8.71
C ASN A 379 16.58 8.44 -9.80
N PRO A 380 16.52 9.14 -10.95
CA PRO A 380 17.62 9.16 -11.89
C PRO A 380 18.83 9.90 -11.28
N SER A 381 19.97 9.82 -11.97
CA SER A 381 21.14 10.63 -11.63
C SER A 381 20.79 12.12 -11.71
N ASP A 382 21.26 12.90 -10.74
CA ASP A 382 21.16 14.35 -10.74
C ASP A 382 22.53 14.97 -10.41
N PRO A 383 23.38 15.15 -11.43
CA PRO A 383 24.73 15.69 -11.26
C PRO A 383 24.76 17.10 -10.70
N LYS A 384 23.74 17.93 -10.99
CA LYS A 384 23.66 19.32 -10.51
C LYS A 384 23.61 19.36 -8.98
N ASN A 385 22.87 18.42 -8.39
CA ASN A 385 22.73 18.29 -6.93
C ASN A 385 23.67 17.24 -6.33
N LYS A 386 24.63 16.70 -7.11
CA LYS A 386 25.54 15.61 -6.69
C LYS A 386 24.81 14.40 -6.12
N VAL A 387 23.65 14.07 -6.70
CA VAL A 387 22.85 12.93 -6.29
C VAL A 387 23.10 11.76 -7.25
N PRO A 388 23.67 10.63 -6.76
CA PRO A 388 23.80 9.43 -7.57
C PRO A 388 22.43 8.81 -7.90
N PRO A 389 22.37 7.98 -8.96
CA PRO A 389 21.13 7.31 -9.35
C PRO A 389 20.75 6.23 -8.32
N LEU A 390 19.44 6.08 -8.12
CA LEU A 390 18.81 4.98 -7.39
C LEU A 390 17.60 4.51 -8.19
N ALA A 391 17.85 3.92 -9.35
CA ALA A 391 16.83 3.63 -10.37
C ALA A 391 16.81 2.14 -10.76
N VAL A 392 16.96 1.24 -9.78
CA VAL A 392 17.13 -0.21 -9.99
C VAL A 392 15.85 -1.01 -9.88
N TYR A 393 14.86 -0.47 -9.18
CA TYR A 393 13.61 -1.19 -8.92
C TYR A 393 12.67 -1.07 -10.12
N ASN A 394 12.07 -2.21 -10.47
CA ASN A 394 10.85 -2.25 -11.25
C ASN A 394 9.65 -1.75 -10.38
N PRO A 395 8.42 -1.69 -10.91
CA PRO A 395 7.24 -1.24 -10.17
C PRO A 395 6.99 -1.94 -8.82
N ILE A 396 7.19 -3.25 -8.74
CA ILE A 396 6.92 -4.11 -7.57
C ILE A 396 7.98 -5.21 -7.47
N HIS A 397 8.74 -5.20 -6.37
CA HIS A 397 9.68 -6.26 -6.02
C HIS A 397 9.18 -7.08 -4.82
N TYR A 398 9.55 -8.36 -4.79
CA TYR A 398 9.47 -9.21 -3.61
C TYR A 398 10.89 -9.51 -3.15
N GLN A 399 11.17 -9.30 -1.86
CA GLN A 399 12.47 -9.65 -1.29
C GLN A 399 12.28 -10.72 -0.22
N GLU A 400 13.08 -11.78 -0.32
CA GLU A 400 13.27 -12.73 0.77
C GLU A 400 13.85 -12.01 2.00
N LEU A 401 13.69 -12.59 3.19
CA LEU A 401 14.02 -11.91 4.44
C LEU A 401 15.47 -11.40 4.53
N PRO A 402 16.52 -12.11 4.05
CA PRO A 402 17.88 -11.57 4.06
C PRO A 402 18.00 -10.24 3.28
N GLU A 403 17.55 -10.23 2.03
CA GLU A 403 17.56 -9.02 1.18
C GLU A 403 16.69 -7.91 1.76
N LEU A 404 15.49 -8.26 2.24
CA LEU A 404 14.56 -7.31 2.84
C LEU A 404 15.15 -6.65 4.10
N PHE A 405 15.86 -7.41 4.93
CA PHE A 405 16.48 -6.86 6.15
C PHE A 405 17.72 -6.03 5.87
N ILE A 406 18.55 -6.39 4.87
CA ILE A 406 19.60 -5.48 4.37
C ILE A 406 18.98 -4.13 3.98
N ASP A 407 17.85 -4.19 3.30
CA ASP A 407 17.13 -3.06 2.77
C ASP A 407 16.47 -2.20 3.89
N PHE A 408 15.96 -2.83 4.94
CA PHE A 408 15.42 -2.16 6.14
C PHE A 408 16.47 -1.59 7.08
N ILE A 409 17.60 -2.27 7.25
CA ILE A 409 18.75 -1.77 8.02
C ILE A 409 19.28 -0.50 7.38
N ALA A 410 19.41 -0.49 6.05
CA ALA A 410 19.99 0.62 5.32
C ALA A 410 19.00 1.75 5.06
N SER A 411 17.72 1.47 4.77
CA SER A 411 16.67 2.46 4.48
C SER A 411 17.16 3.61 3.59
N ILE A 412 17.64 3.24 2.40
CA ILE A 412 18.36 4.14 1.50
C ILE A 412 17.37 5.01 0.72
N THR A 413 17.71 6.30 0.59
CA THR A 413 16.99 7.28 -0.22
C THR A 413 17.98 8.08 -1.06
N GLY A 414 17.71 8.27 -2.35
CA GLY A 414 18.62 9.03 -3.21
C GLY A 414 18.33 10.53 -3.26
N LYS A 415 17.10 10.94 -3.01
CA LYS A 415 16.73 12.33 -2.70
C LYS A 415 15.84 12.30 -1.47
N SER A 416 16.25 12.88 -0.35
CA SER A 416 15.30 13.16 0.74
C SER A 416 14.93 14.64 0.71
N PRO A 417 13.68 15.03 1.03
CA PRO A 417 13.37 16.44 1.28
C PRO A 417 14.08 16.95 2.55
N SER A 418 14.49 16.06 3.46
CA SER A 418 15.14 16.40 4.73
C SER A 418 16.67 16.25 4.74
N THR A 419 17.26 15.57 3.75
CA THR A 419 18.72 15.42 3.60
C THR A 419 19.16 15.90 2.22
N THR A 420 20.22 16.68 2.15
CA THR A 420 20.73 17.30 0.91
C THR A 420 21.47 16.33 -0.03
N GLY A 421 21.21 15.02 0.04
CA GLY A 421 21.88 14.02 -0.80
C GLY A 421 21.40 12.57 -0.61
N PHE A 422 22.06 11.65 -1.33
CA PHE A 422 21.88 10.19 -1.21
C PHE A 422 22.36 9.70 0.15
N GLY A 423 21.51 8.97 0.86
CA GLY A 423 21.75 8.66 2.26
C GLY A 423 20.87 7.56 2.82
N SER A 424 20.98 7.38 4.13
CA SER A 424 20.21 6.43 4.91
C SER A 424 19.33 7.21 5.89
N GLU A 425 18.06 6.81 6.03
CA GLU A 425 17.18 7.31 7.09
C GLU A 425 17.35 6.51 8.41
N GLY A 426 18.38 5.66 8.48
CA GLY A 426 18.62 4.72 9.58
C GLY A 426 17.65 3.54 9.57
N ALA A 427 17.89 2.56 10.45
CA ALA A 427 17.07 1.34 10.51
C ALA A 427 15.58 1.65 10.57
N LEU A 428 14.82 0.96 9.72
CA LEU A 428 13.35 1.04 9.67
C LEU A 428 12.81 2.46 9.42
N THR A 429 13.62 3.36 8.83
CA THR A 429 13.36 4.81 8.71
C THR A 429 13.16 5.52 10.06
N LYS A 430 13.75 4.98 11.13
CA LYS A 430 13.59 5.48 12.51
C LYS A 430 14.87 6.12 13.08
N GLY A 431 15.90 6.34 12.27
CA GLY A 431 17.16 6.94 12.74
C GLY A 431 16.97 8.23 13.57
N PRO A 432 16.16 9.21 13.11
CA PRO A 432 15.89 10.43 13.86
C PRO A 432 14.96 10.27 15.09
N PHE A 433 14.33 9.11 15.25
CA PHE A 433 13.23 8.88 16.21
C PHE A 433 13.52 7.76 17.21
N ASN A 434 14.73 7.18 17.17
CA ASN A 434 15.14 6.11 18.06
C ASN A 434 16.28 6.61 18.97
N ALA A 435 15.97 6.78 20.25
CA ALA A 435 16.94 7.16 21.28
C ALA A 435 17.70 5.95 21.87
N LEU A 436 17.44 4.74 21.38
CA LEU A 436 18.09 3.49 21.79
C LEU A 436 18.96 2.94 20.66
N LEU A 437 19.71 1.87 20.95
CA LEU A 437 20.39 1.10 19.91
C LEU A 437 19.37 0.57 18.87
N PRO A 438 19.64 0.72 17.57
CA PRO A 438 18.76 0.22 16.51
C PRO A 438 18.48 -1.29 16.57
N SER A 439 19.35 -2.06 17.23
CA SER A 439 19.22 -3.50 17.40
C SER A 439 17.90 -3.90 18.05
N ALA A 440 17.40 -3.14 19.02
CA ALA A 440 16.15 -3.44 19.71
C ALA A 440 14.95 -3.47 18.73
N ASP A 441 14.90 -2.50 17.83
CA ASP A 441 13.87 -2.39 16.80
C ASP A 441 14.05 -3.44 15.71
N LEU A 442 15.29 -3.64 15.25
CA LEU A 442 15.61 -4.62 14.20
C LEU A 442 15.30 -6.05 14.63
N ASN A 443 15.65 -6.44 15.86
CA ASN A 443 15.34 -7.75 16.42
C ASN A 443 13.83 -7.99 16.50
N ASN A 444 13.07 -6.98 16.97
CA ASN A 444 11.61 -7.06 17.06
C ASN A 444 10.96 -7.11 15.67
N ALA A 445 11.46 -6.32 14.71
CA ALA A 445 11.01 -6.36 13.33
C ALA A 445 11.29 -7.74 12.73
N PHE A 446 12.50 -8.28 12.89
CA PHE A 446 12.87 -9.61 12.41
C PHE A 446 11.92 -10.68 12.95
N LEU A 447 11.74 -10.75 14.26
CA LEU A 447 10.79 -11.69 14.86
C LEU A 447 9.36 -11.46 14.37
N SER A 448 8.94 -10.22 14.13
CA SER A 448 7.61 -9.97 13.56
C SER A 448 7.43 -10.68 12.22
N TYR A 449 8.39 -10.63 11.31
CA TYR A 449 8.29 -11.34 10.01
C TYR A 449 8.36 -12.85 10.20
N ILE A 450 9.30 -13.35 11.01
CA ILE A 450 9.49 -14.78 11.27
C ILE A 450 8.23 -15.43 11.87
N LEU A 451 7.64 -14.80 12.89
CA LEU A 451 6.52 -15.36 13.63
C LEU A 451 5.23 -15.35 12.80
N THR A 452 5.01 -14.28 12.04
CA THR A 452 3.81 -14.11 11.21
C THR A 452 3.91 -14.83 9.88
N GLY A 453 5.12 -15.08 9.36
CA GLY A 453 5.32 -15.56 8.00
C GLY A 453 4.95 -14.53 6.94
N TYR A 454 4.98 -13.23 7.26
CA TYR A 454 4.68 -12.19 6.29
C TYR A 454 5.81 -12.04 5.25
N SER A 455 5.40 -11.71 4.04
CA SER A 455 6.28 -11.39 2.92
C SER A 455 6.39 -9.89 2.71
N GLY A 456 7.57 -9.41 2.33
CA GLY A 456 7.81 -7.99 2.03
C GLY A 456 7.80 -7.72 0.52
N PHE A 457 6.82 -6.95 0.06
CA PHE A 457 6.77 -6.46 -1.32
C PHE A 457 7.03 -4.95 -1.38
N SER A 458 8.09 -4.52 -2.04
CA SER A 458 8.44 -3.12 -2.18
C SER A 458 7.85 -2.51 -3.47
N SER A 459 7.26 -1.32 -3.36
CA SER A 459 6.73 -0.58 -4.51
C SER A 459 7.59 0.63 -4.87
N ALA A 460 7.84 0.84 -6.17
CA ALA A 460 8.54 2.02 -6.67
C ALA A 460 7.69 3.29 -6.57
N ALA A 461 8.32 4.38 -6.13
CA ALA A 461 7.81 5.74 -6.17
C ALA A 461 8.88 6.70 -6.73
N GLY A 462 8.44 7.82 -7.28
CA GLY A 462 9.28 8.77 -8.00
C GLY A 462 9.58 8.31 -9.42
N TYR A 463 10.39 7.25 -9.57
CA TYR A 463 10.86 6.75 -10.87
C TYR A 463 10.86 5.22 -10.98
N VAL A 464 10.70 4.71 -12.20
CA VAL A 464 10.95 3.30 -12.56
C VAL A 464 12.01 3.29 -13.66
N GLY A 465 13.22 2.84 -13.31
CA GLY A 465 14.40 3.13 -14.13
C GLY A 465 14.66 4.64 -14.26
N PRO A 466 15.63 5.03 -15.08
CA PRO A 466 15.99 6.45 -15.23
C PRO A 466 15.04 7.26 -16.12
N LYS A 467 14.18 6.63 -16.93
CA LYS A 467 13.36 7.31 -17.93
C LYS A 467 11.95 7.63 -17.45
N TYR A 468 11.30 6.72 -16.73
CA TYR A 468 9.88 6.85 -16.39
C TYR A 468 9.69 7.48 -15.02
N LYS A 469 9.25 8.75 -15.02
CA LYS A 469 8.73 9.40 -13.82
C LYS A 469 7.33 8.87 -13.53
N VAL A 470 7.14 8.31 -12.34
CA VAL A 470 5.87 7.67 -11.90
C VAL A 470 5.23 8.36 -10.71
N ASP A 471 5.90 9.33 -10.10
CA ASP A 471 5.45 10.03 -8.89
C ASP A 471 4.92 9.03 -7.84
N HIS A 472 3.62 9.07 -7.54
CA HIS A 472 2.94 8.13 -6.64
C HIS A 472 1.90 7.25 -7.34
N ASP A 473 1.85 7.23 -8.67
CA ASP A 473 0.83 6.51 -9.44
C ASP A 473 0.86 5.00 -9.14
N ILE A 474 2.05 4.41 -9.04
CA ILE A 474 2.21 3.00 -8.63
C ILE A 474 1.81 2.81 -7.17
N SER A 475 2.18 3.73 -6.27
CA SER A 475 1.86 3.65 -4.85
C SER A 475 0.35 3.61 -4.59
N LEU A 476 -0.44 4.38 -5.34
CA LEU A 476 -1.90 4.38 -5.27
C LEU A 476 -2.53 3.06 -5.76
N LEU A 477 -1.90 2.41 -6.74
CA LEU A 477 -2.35 1.14 -7.32
C LEU A 477 -2.13 -0.07 -6.40
N ILE A 478 -1.11 -0.05 -5.54
CA ILE A 478 -0.77 -1.18 -4.66
C ILE A 478 -1.97 -1.73 -3.88
N PRO A 479 -2.71 -0.94 -3.06
CA PRO A 479 -3.86 -1.47 -2.34
C PRO A 479 -4.98 -1.97 -3.27
N GLU A 480 -5.13 -1.39 -4.47
CA GLU A 480 -6.12 -1.84 -5.45
C GLU A 480 -5.77 -3.22 -6.04
N ILE A 481 -4.47 -3.48 -6.27
CA ILE A 481 -3.98 -4.78 -6.72
C ILE A 481 -4.19 -5.82 -5.61
N TRP A 482 -3.67 -5.56 -4.41
CA TRP A 482 -3.67 -6.54 -3.32
C TRP A 482 -5.07 -6.93 -2.86
N CYS A 483 -5.98 -5.97 -2.69
CA CYS A 483 -7.35 -6.27 -2.25
C CYS A 483 -8.15 -7.08 -3.27
N ARG A 484 -7.69 -7.15 -4.53
CA ARG A 484 -8.31 -7.95 -5.61
C ARG A 484 -7.61 -9.27 -5.86
N MET A 485 -6.51 -9.57 -5.18
CA MET A 485 -5.88 -10.88 -5.14
C MET A 485 -6.51 -11.73 -4.03
N SER A 486 -6.68 -13.03 -4.23
CA SER A 486 -6.99 -13.98 -3.15
C SER A 486 -5.80 -14.12 -2.20
N VAL A 487 -5.99 -14.75 -1.03
CA VAL A 487 -4.90 -14.98 -0.08
C VAL A 487 -3.77 -15.79 -0.71
N LYS A 488 -4.10 -16.89 -1.40
CA LYS A 488 -3.13 -17.73 -2.13
C LYS A 488 -2.40 -16.96 -3.22
N GLU A 489 -3.08 -16.08 -3.96
CA GLU A 489 -2.44 -15.31 -5.03
C GLU A 489 -1.40 -14.30 -4.54
N ARG A 490 -1.43 -13.93 -3.25
CA ARG A 490 -0.45 -12.99 -2.64
C ARG A 490 0.77 -13.69 -2.10
N ASP A 491 0.74 -15.02 -2.02
CA ASP A 491 1.86 -15.83 -1.57
C ASP A 491 3.00 -15.75 -2.61
N PRO A 492 4.21 -15.33 -2.22
CA PRO A 492 5.36 -15.31 -3.11
C PRO A 492 5.66 -16.67 -3.74
N GLU A 493 5.46 -17.78 -3.03
CA GLU A 493 5.72 -19.12 -3.57
C GLU A 493 4.80 -19.40 -4.76
N TYR A 494 3.49 -19.15 -4.59
CA TYR A 494 2.53 -19.23 -5.68
C TYR A 494 2.90 -18.32 -6.85
N LEU A 495 3.33 -17.09 -6.56
CA LEU A 495 3.70 -16.14 -7.60
C LEU A 495 4.97 -16.56 -8.37
N ILE A 496 5.95 -17.18 -7.70
CA ILE A 496 7.16 -17.72 -8.32
C ILE A 496 6.83 -18.96 -9.16
N GLU A 497 6.10 -19.93 -8.61
CA GLU A 497 5.69 -21.16 -9.30
C GLU A 497 4.89 -20.90 -10.58
N ASN A 498 4.11 -19.82 -10.60
CA ASN A 498 3.28 -19.43 -11.75
C ASN A 498 3.94 -18.35 -12.63
N GLU A 499 5.23 -18.08 -12.43
CA GLU A 499 6.06 -17.14 -13.22
C GLU A 499 5.52 -15.70 -13.23
N TYR A 500 4.78 -15.32 -12.18
CA TYR A 500 4.37 -13.95 -11.91
C TYR A 500 5.49 -13.13 -11.27
N LEU A 501 6.44 -13.81 -10.61
CA LEU A 501 7.69 -13.25 -10.13
C LEU A 501 8.87 -13.89 -10.85
N GLN A 502 9.89 -13.09 -11.15
CA GLN A 502 11.17 -13.54 -11.69
C GLN A 502 12.30 -13.06 -10.78
N LYS A 503 13.23 -13.96 -10.47
CA LYS A 503 14.43 -13.62 -9.70
C LYS A 503 15.33 -12.68 -10.50
N VAL A 504 15.85 -11.65 -9.85
CA VAL A 504 16.94 -10.83 -10.39
C VAL A 504 18.23 -11.56 -10.04
N GLU A 505 19.05 -11.88 -11.03
CA GLU A 505 20.32 -12.60 -10.85
C GLU A 505 21.50 -11.63 -10.86
N ASP A 506 22.60 -12.04 -10.22
CA ASP A 506 23.89 -11.37 -10.41
C ASP A 506 24.39 -11.58 -11.84
N PHE A 507 25.10 -10.61 -12.41
CA PHE A 507 25.60 -10.68 -13.79
C PHE A 507 26.96 -9.99 -13.94
N GLU A 508 27.69 -10.33 -14.99
CA GLU A 508 28.98 -9.71 -15.32
C GLU A 508 28.79 -8.45 -16.17
N TYR A 509 29.47 -7.37 -15.78
CA TYR A 509 29.52 -6.12 -16.56
C TYR A 509 30.92 -5.53 -16.47
N GLU A 510 31.57 -5.29 -17.62
CA GLU A 510 32.94 -4.74 -17.68
C GLU A 510 33.98 -5.51 -16.83
N GLY A 511 33.86 -6.84 -16.75
CA GLY A 511 34.81 -7.73 -16.05
C GLY A 511 34.64 -7.79 -14.53
N ARG A 512 33.51 -7.30 -14.00
CA ARG A 512 33.14 -7.40 -12.59
C ARG A 512 31.71 -7.91 -12.41
N THR A 513 31.51 -8.68 -11.35
CA THR A 513 30.19 -9.16 -10.94
C THR A 513 29.37 -8.05 -10.30
N ILE A 514 28.17 -7.82 -10.83
CA ILE A 514 27.19 -6.87 -10.32
C ILE A 514 26.18 -7.63 -9.46
N LYS A 515 26.09 -7.27 -8.17
CA LYS A 515 25.27 -7.95 -7.16
C LYS A 515 23.78 -7.59 -7.25
N ALA A 516 23.18 -7.73 -8.43
CA ALA A 516 21.80 -7.33 -8.69
C ALA A 516 20.76 -8.21 -7.99
N SER A 517 21.13 -9.44 -7.59
CA SER A 517 20.22 -10.32 -6.84
C SER A 517 19.92 -9.84 -5.42
N LEU A 518 20.50 -8.73 -4.96
CA LEU A 518 20.06 -7.99 -3.76
C LEU A 518 18.62 -7.44 -3.90
N LEU A 519 18.15 -7.28 -5.12
CA LEU A 519 16.80 -6.80 -5.41
C LEU A 519 15.72 -7.90 -5.26
N GLY A 520 16.14 -9.15 -5.00
CA GLY A 520 15.23 -10.29 -4.85
C GLY A 520 14.54 -10.65 -6.17
N TYR A 521 13.20 -10.65 -6.15
CA TYR A 521 12.34 -10.95 -7.29
C TYR A 521 11.59 -9.71 -7.73
N ARG A 522 11.14 -9.71 -8.97
CA ARG A 522 10.40 -8.61 -9.58
C ARG A 522 9.18 -9.13 -10.34
N ILE A 523 8.12 -8.34 -10.41
CA ILE A 523 6.92 -8.73 -11.19
C ILE A 523 7.22 -8.90 -12.68
N THR A 524 6.52 -9.82 -13.33
CA THR A 524 6.67 -10.13 -14.76
C THR A 524 5.53 -9.59 -15.62
N ARG A 525 5.67 -9.71 -16.95
CA ARG A 525 4.57 -9.46 -17.90
C ARG A 525 3.32 -10.28 -17.58
N LYS A 526 3.47 -11.52 -17.08
CA LYS A 526 2.34 -12.37 -16.66
C LYS A 526 1.61 -11.77 -15.47
N PHE A 527 2.34 -11.20 -14.49
CA PHE A 527 1.72 -10.53 -13.35
C PHE A 527 0.88 -9.34 -13.81
N VAL A 528 1.43 -8.52 -14.71
CA VAL A 528 0.74 -7.38 -15.30
C VAL A 528 -0.55 -7.83 -15.99
N HIS A 529 -0.46 -8.77 -16.93
CA HIS A 529 -1.62 -9.28 -17.65
C HIS A 529 -2.71 -9.80 -16.70
N HIS A 530 -2.32 -10.58 -15.69
CA HIS A 530 -3.27 -11.28 -14.82
C HIS A 530 -3.89 -10.41 -13.72
N PHE A 531 -3.07 -9.63 -13.00
CA PHE A 531 -3.52 -8.86 -11.83
C PHE A 531 -3.88 -7.41 -12.18
N LEU A 532 -3.11 -6.73 -13.04
CA LEU A 532 -3.52 -5.40 -13.53
C LEU A 532 -4.72 -5.51 -14.48
N GLY A 533 -4.96 -6.67 -15.11
CA GLY A 533 -6.19 -6.98 -15.85
C GLY A 533 -7.46 -7.01 -14.99
N ARG A 534 -7.34 -6.92 -13.66
CA ARG A 534 -8.47 -6.71 -12.72
C ARG A 534 -8.82 -5.24 -12.54
N ILE A 535 -7.99 -4.32 -13.03
CA ILE A 535 -8.10 -2.87 -12.87
C ILE A 535 -8.24 -2.18 -14.22
N PHE A 536 -7.34 -2.50 -15.17
CA PHE A 536 -7.23 -1.86 -16.47
C PHE A 536 -7.86 -2.68 -17.59
N SER A 537 -8.40 -2.00 -18.60
CA SER A 537 -8.96 -2.64 -19.79
C SER A 537 -7.86 -3.20 -20.70
N ASN A 538 -6.73 -2.50 -20.81
CA ASN A 538 -5.54 -2.96 -21.53
C ASN A 538 -4.32 -3.01 -20.59
N PRO A 539 -4.18 -4.06 -19.76
CA PRO A 539 -3.14 -4.12 -18.74
C PRO A 539 -1.72 -4.15 -19.32
N ASP A 540 -1.52 -4.77 -20.48
CA ASP A 540 -0.19 -4.95 -21.07
C ASP A 540 0.45 -3.64 -21.51
N ALA A 541 -0.35 -2.61 -21.82
CA ALA A 541 0.15 -1.28 -22.17
C ALA A 541 0.58 -0.44 -20.94
N VAL A 542 0.12 -0.80 -19.73
CA VAL A 542 0.29 0.03 -18.53
C VAL A 542 1.76 0.12 -18.13
N LEU A 543 2.44 -1.04 -18.08
CA LEU A 543 3.86 -1.15 -17.75
C LEU A 543 4.60 -1.71 -18.96
N THR A 544 5.53 -0.95 -19.54
CA THR A 544 6.33 -1.39 -20.70
C THR A 544 7.37 -2.43 -20.30
N ASP A 545 7.94 -3.15 -21.27
CA ASP A 545 8.95 -4.18 -20.98
C ASP A 545 10.20 -3.59 -20.29
N ASP A 546 10.62 -2.39 -20.69
CA ASP A 546 11.74 -1.67 -20.08
C ASP A 546 11.40 -1.01 -18.72
N MET A 547 10.12 -0.88 -18.35
CA MET A 547 9.73 -0.61 -16.96
C MET A 547 9.81 -1.87 -16.09
N LEU A 548 9.46 -3.04 -16.65
CA LEU A 548 9.56 -4.32 -15.95
C LEU A 548 11.01 -4.80 -15.82
N ALA A 549 11.86 -4.39 -16.75
CA ALA A 549 13.30 -4.61 -16.78
C ALA A 549 14.06 -3.27 -16.90
N PRO A 550 14.19 -2.49 -15.80
CA PRO A 550 14.82 -1.16 -15.81
C PRO A 550 16.22 -1.10 -16.39
N GLU A 551 16.97 -2.20 -16.33
CA GLU A 551 18.29 -2.36 -16.94
C GLU A 551 18.29 -2.16 -18.47
N GLN A 552 17.15 -2.37 -19.14
CA GLN A 552 16.99 -2.14 -20.58
C GLN A 552 16.91 -0.65 -20.93
N GLN A 553 16.58 0.20 -19.95
CA GLN A 553 16.50 1.65 -20.19
C GLN A 553 17.90 2.25 -20.34
N ASP A 554 18.82 1.87 -19.45
CA ASP A 554 20.24 2.26 -19.40
C ASP A 554 21.00 1.32 -18.46
N ILE A 555 21.75 0.36 -19.03
CA ILE A 555 22.50 -0.63 -18.25
C ILE A 555 23.57 -0.01 -17.36
N ARG A 556 24.23 1.07 -17.83
CA ARG A 556 25.29 1.72 -17.05
C ARG A 556 24.71 2.39 -15.82
N MET A 557 23.59 3.11 -15.97
CA MET A 557 22.94 3.75 -14.83
C MET A 557 22.35 2.73 -13.84
N PHE A 558 21.88 1.58 -14.35
CA PHE A 558 21.46 0.46 -13.51
C PHE A 558 22.63 -0.07 -12.67
N VAL A 559 23.77 -0.35 -13.30
CA VAL A 559 25.00 -0.81 -12.63
C VAL A 559 25.49 0.21 -11.60
N ASP A 560 25.60 1.49 -11.97
CA ASP A 560 26.01 2.57 -11.06
C ASP A 560 25.07 2.66 -9.85
N SER A 561 23.77 2.45 -10.05
CA SER A 561 22.79 2.47 -8.95
C SER A 561 22.98 1.27 -7.99
N ILE A 562 23.27 0.07 -8.50
CA ILE A 562 23.59 -1.11 -7.67
C ILE A 562 24.87 -0.90 -6.88
N ASP A 563 25.90 -0.29 -7.48
CA ASP A 563 27.14 0.02 -6.78
C ASP A 563 26.93 1.01 -5.65
N ASN A 564 26.18 2.09 -5.91
CA ASN A 564 25.85 3.09 -4.89
C ASN A 564 25.02 2.50 -3.75
N LEU A 565 24.08 1.60 -4.08
CA LEU A 565 23.30 0.84 -3.11
C LEU A 565 24.21 -0.01 -2.22
N ASN A 566 25.08 -0.83 -2.81
CA ASN A 566 26.04 -1.69 -2.09
C ASN A 566 27.00 -0.88 -1.22
N LEU A 567 27.58 0.19 -1.76
CA LEU A 567 28.51 1.05 -1.05
C LEU A 567 27.86 1.67 0.20
N THR A 568 26.60 2.09 0.09
CA THR A 568 25.89 2.68 1.22
C THR A 568 25.44 1.63 2.23
N GLN A 569 25.01 0.44 1.79
CA GLN A 569 24.75 -0.69 2.69
C GLN A 569 26.01 -1.05 3.49
N LYS A 570 27.17 -1.13 2.83
CA LYS A 570 28.46 -1.35 3.49
C LYS A 570 28.77 -0.27 4.53
N ARG A 571 28.66 1.01 4.16
CA ARG A 571 28.90 2.13 5.08
C ARG A 571 27.97 2.10 6.30
N VAL A 572 26.70 1.74 6.09
CA VAL A 572 25.75 1.57 7.19
C VAL A 572 26.22 0.44 8.09
N ALA A 573 26.52 -0.74 7.56
CA ALA A 573 26.98 -1.90 8.33
C ALA A 573 28.28 -1.64 9.11
N GLU A 574 29.25 -0.94 8.52
CA GLU A 574 30.47 -0.49 9.20
C GLU A 574 30.16 0.41 10.41
N GLY A 575 29.06 1.17 10.36
CA GLY A 575 28.53 1.91 11.50
C GLY A 575 28.17 1.00 12.68
N TYR A 576 27.40 -0.07 12.42
CA TYR A 576 26.99 -1.06 13.44
C TYR A 576 28.17 -1.81 14.05
N LEU A 577 29.21 -2.07 13.26
CA LEU A 577 30.45 -2.69 13.75
C LEU A 577 31.24 -1.74 14.65
N ARG A 578 31.32 -0.46 14.26
CA ARG A 578 32.12 0.55 14.97
C ARG A 578 31.53 0.94 16.31
N ASP A 579 30.20 1.02 16.43
CA ASP A 579 29.52 1.40 17.67
C ASP A 579 29.12 0.21 18.57
N GLY A 580 29.42 -1.02 18.15
CA GLY A 580 29.11 -2.24 18.89
C GLY A 580 27.63 -2.65 18.85
N THR A 581 26.77 -1.98 18.05
CA THR A 581 25.35 -2.36 17.91
C THR A 581 25.19 -3.79 17.40
N VAL A 582 26.14 -4.27 16.59
CA VAL A 582 26.15 -5.63 16.07
C VAL A 582 26.02 -6.68 17.17
N ASP A 583 26.66 -6.49 18.32
CA ASP A 583 26.67 -7.49 19.40
C ASP A 583 25.28 -7.68 20.04
N ALA A 584 24.42 -6.66 19.95
CA ALA A 584 23.05 -6.70 20.45
C ALA A 584 22.01 -7.20 19.43
N LEU A 585 22.41 -7.44 18.17
CA LEU A 585 21.52 -8.03 17.17
C LEU A 585 21.32 -9.53 17.41
N CYS A 586 20.20 -10.08 16.97
CA CYS A 586 20.02 -11.53 16.93
C CYS A 586 20.97 -12.15 15.87
N PRO A 587 21.36 -13.43 16.03
CA PRO A 587 22.37 -14.05 15.18
C PRO A 587 22.15 -13.90 13.66
N PRO A 588 20.92 -14.05 13.12
CA PRO A 588 20.67 -13.86 11.68
C PRO A 588 21.04 -12.45 11.20
N LEU A 589 20.75 -11.43 12.01
CA LEU A 589 21.06 -10.04 11.66
C LEU A 589 22.53 -9.69 11.87
N GLN A 590 23.21 -10.31 12.84
CA GLN A 590 24.68 -10.21 12.98
C GLN A 590 25.37 -10.68 11.71
N ALA A 591 24.98 -11.87 11.22
CA ALA A 591 25.51 -12.42 9.97
C ALA A 591 25.28 -11.46 8.79
N LEU A 592 24.09 -10.85 8.68
CA LEU A 592 23.82 -9.85 7.64
C LEU A 592 24.70 -8.62 7.74
N ILE A 593 24.95 -8.07 8.93
CA ILE A 593 25.84 -6.91 9.09
C ILE A 593 27.25 -7.24 8.59
N HIS A 594 27.78 -8.41 8.94
CA HIS A 594 29.09 -8.85 8.44
C HIS A 594 29.11 -9.06 6.92
N ILE A 595 28.05 -9.65 6.36
CA ILE A 595 27.90 -9.83 4.90
C ILE A 595 27.81 -8.48 4.19
N MET A 596 27.07 -7.51 4.74
CA MET A 596 26.98 -6.16 4.17
C MET A 596 28.33 -5.43 4.21
N ALA A 597 29.11 -5.59 5.28
CA ALA A 597 30.38 -4.89 5.45
C ALA A 597 31.53 -5.52 4.63
N SER A 598 31.63 -6.85 4.64
CA SER A 598 32.79 -7.60 4.11
C SER A 598 32.47 -8.53 2.95
N GLY A 599 31.20 -8.71 2.61
CA GLY A 599 30.71 -9.64 1.59
C GLY A 599 30.41 -11.04 2.11
N THR A 600 30.93 -11.43 3.28
CA THR A 600 30.72 -12.77 3.85
C THR A 600 30.58 -12.75 5.38
N PHE A 601 30.05 -13.82 5.95
CA PHE A 601 30.09 -14.15 7.37
C PHE A 601 30.61 -15.58 7.49
N GLU A 602 31.72 -15.79 8.20
CA GLU A 602 32.41 -17.10 8.27
C GLU A 602 32.72 -17.70 6.87
N GLY A 603 33.07 -16.86 5.89
CA GLY A 603 33.33 -17.27 4.51
C GLY A 603 32.08 -17.58 3.67
N LYS A 604 30.88 -17.37 4.22
CA LYS A 604 29.59 -17.63 3.56
C LYS A 604 28.94 -16.32 3.14
N ASP A 605 28.44 -16.25 1.91
CA ASP A 605 27.65 -15.10 1.45
C ASP A 605 26.16 -15.26 1.80
N ARG A 606 25.34 -14.28 1.40
CA ARG A 606 23.88 -14.30 1.62
C ARG A 606 23.15 -15.42 0.88
N HIS A 607 23.74 -16.06 -0.12
CA HIS A 607 23.11 -17.16 -0.87
C HIS A 607 23.39 -18.51 -0.24
N HIS A 608 24.42 -18.60 0.60
CA HIS A 608 24.80 -19.84 1.24
C HIS A 608 23.63 -20.44 2.05
N PRO A 609 23.32 -21.75 1.89
CA PRO A 609 22.19 -22.40 2.56
C PRO A 609 22.19 -22.23 4.08
N ASP A 610 23.36 -22.27 4.72
CA ASP A 610 23.45 -22.04 6.16
C ASP A 610 23.00 -20.63 6.58
N ILE A 611 23.28 -19.59 5.77
CA ILE A 611 22.81 -18.22 6.04
C ILE A 611 21.31 -18.14 5.84
N ARG A 612 20.78 -18.76 4.78
CA ARG A 612 19.33 -18.82 4.51
C ARG A 612 18.57 -19.50 5.65
N ARG A 613 19.08 -20.62 6.16
CA ARG A 613 18.48 -21.39 7.27
C ARG A 613 18.31 -20.56 8.55
N MET A 614 19.17 -19.57 8.80
CA MET A 614 19.04 -18.68 9.97
C MET A 614 17.73 -17.85 9.96
N PHE A 615 17.07 -17.74 8.80
CA PHE A 615 15.81 -17.02 8.60
C PHE A 615 14.59 -17.96 8.61
N ASP A 616 14.80 -19.26 8.81
CA ASP A 616 13.70 -20.22 8.88
C ASP A 616 12.97 -20.10 10.22
N ARG A 617 11.64 -20.18 10.16
CA ARG A 617 10.79 -20.05 11.35
C ARG A 617 11.12 -21.08 12.42
N GLU A 618 11.23 -22.34 12.04
CA GLU A 618 11.48 -23.43 12.99
C GLU A 618 12.88 -23.33 13.61
N GLU A 619 13.88 -22.90 12.82
CA GLU A 619 15.24 -22.63 13.32
C GLU A 619 15.21 -21.53 14.40
N VAL A 620 14.55 -20.40 14.11
CA VAL A 620 14.43 -19.28 15.06
C VAL A 620 13.67 -19.70 16.32
N LEU A 621 12.54 -20.38 16.20
CA LEU A 621 11.73 -20.79 17.36
C LEU A 621 12.44 -21.81 18.25
N SER A 622 13.25 -22.69 17.65
CA SER A 622 14.04 -23.68 18.40
C SER A 622 15.27 -23.07 19.07
N SER A 623 15.71 -21.88 18.65
CA SER A 623 16.94 -21.25 19.13
C SER A 623 16.91 -20.83 20.60
N TYR A 624 18.09 -20.87 21.24
CA TYR A 624 18.28 -20.36 22.61
C TYR A 624 17.94 -18.87 22.72
N TRP A 625 18.37 -18.06 21.75
CA TRP A 625 18.20 -16.60 21.84
C TRP A 625 16.73 -16.19 21.81
N TYR A 626 15.86 -16.87 21.03
CA TYR A 626 14.43 -16.62 21.06
C TYR A 626 13.80 -17.00 22.41
N ARG A 627 14.12 -18.20 22.93
CA ARG A 627 13.65 -18.63 24.26
C ARG A 627 14.07 -17.67 25.36
N LYS A 628 15.30 -17.16 25.31
CA LYS A 628 15.79 -16.16 26.28
C LYS A 628 14.96 -14.88 26.23
N ARG A 629 14.50 -14.42 25.06
CA ARG A 629 13.59 -13.27 24.97
C ARG A 629 12.23 -13.51 25.63
N LEU A 630 11.69 -14.72 25.53
CA LEU A 630 10.44 -15.08 26.20
C LEU A 630 10.63 -15.08 27.72
N TYR A 631 11.73 -15.66 28.20
CA TYR A 631 12.10 -15.63 29.61
C TYR A 631 12.28 -14.20 30.13
N VAL A 632 13.01 -13.35 29.41
CA VAL A 632 13.20 -11.93 29.78
C VAL A 632 11.87 -11.17 29.81
N LYS A 633 10.94 -11.50 28.91
CA LYS A 633 9.58 -10.91 28.94
C LYS A 633 8.85 -11.30 30.22
N GLN A 634 8.85 -12.58 30.58
CA GLN A 634 8.25 -13.04 31.83
C GLN A 634 8.87 -12.34 33.04
N GLN A 635 10.21 -12.29 33.14
CA GLN A 635 10.88 -11.64 34.27
C GLN A 635 10.50 -10.16 34.37
N ARG A 636 10.49 -9.42 33.25
CA ARG A 636 10.07 -8.02 33.23
C ARG A 636 8.62 -7.82 33.65
N ASP A 637 7.74 -8.77 33.34
CA ASP A 637 6.34 -8.73 33.78
C ASP A 637 6.22 -9.00 35.27
N ILE A 638 6.97 -9.96 35.81
CA ILE A 638 7.05 -10.22 37.25
C ILE A 638 7.52 -8.96 37.99
N ASP A 639 8.62 -8.35 37.52
CA ASP A 639 9.17 -7.13 38.10
C ASP A 639 8.17 -5.95 38.03
N LEU A 640 7.46 -5.81 36.91
CA LEU A 640 6.44 -4.78 36.73
C LEU A 640 5.28 -4.96 37.71
N TRP A 641 4.70 -6.17 37.79
CA TRP A 641 3.54 -6.43 38.64
C TRP A 641 3.89 -6.45 40.13
N THR A 642 5.13 -6.80 40.47
CA THR A 642 5.67 -6.65 41.83
C THR A 642 5.71 -5.17 42.23
N ARG A 643 6.29 -4.30 41.38
CA ARG A 643 6.32 -2.85 41.62
C ARG A 643 4.93 -2.24 41.69
N ASN A 644 4.00 -2.66 40.82
CA ASN A 644 2.61 -2.18 40.86
C ASN A 644 1.93 -2.55 42.19
N SER A 645 2.11 -3.79 42.65
CA SER A 645 1.52 -4.25 43.92
C SER A 645 2.10 -3.48 45.11
N GLN A 646 3.43 -3.35 45.17
CA GLN A 646 4.13 -2.58 46.22
C GLN A 646 3.67 -1.11 46.24
N TYR A 647 3.57 -0.47 45.08
CA TYR A 647 3.13 0.92 44.97
C TYR A 647 1.71 1.11 45.53
N LEU A 648 0.78 0.20 45.20
CA LEU A 648 -0.60 0.29 45.67
C LEU A 648 -0.70 0.02 47.18
N GLU A 649 0.06 -0.94 47.70
CA GLU A 649 0.18 -1.21 49.15
C GLU A 649 0.69 0.03 49.89
N GLU A 650 1.82 0.59 49.44
CA GLU A 650 2.40 1.81 50.02
C GLU A 650 1.41 2.98 49.96
N PHE A 651 0.72 3.17 48.83
CA PHE A 651 -0.28 4.23 48.68
C PHE A 651 -1.39 4.11 49.71
N MET A 652 -1.86 2.88 50.01
CA MET A 652 -2.91 2.65 50.99
C MET A 652 -2.48 2.89 52.44
N THR A 653 -1.19 2.78 52.76
CA THR A 653 -0.69 3.06 54.12
C THR A 653 -0.63 4.56 54.47
N LYS A 654 -0.72 5.44 53.47
CA LYS A 654 -0.64 6.89 53.65
C LYS A 654 -1.95 7.44 54.19
N LYS A 655 -1.98 7.79 55.49
CA LYS A 655 -3.17 8.29 56.21
C LYS A 655 -3.87 9.47 55.50
N ASN A 656 -3.10 10.38 54.93
CA ASN A 656 -3.60 11.54 54.18
C ASN A 656 -4.27 11.18 52.84
N PHE A 657 -4.21 9.92 52.39
CA PHE A 657 -4.85 9.43 51.17
C PHE A 657 -5.97 8.42 51.40
N ALA A 658 -6.41 8.21 52.65
CA ALA A 658 -7.44 7.22 52.97
C ALA A 658 -8.75 7.40 52.18
N GLU A 659 -9.26 8.65 52.10
CA GLU A 659 -10.47 8.97 51.33
C GLU A 659 -10.28 8.73 49.82
N ALA A 660 -9.12 9.12 49.27
CA ALA A 660 -8.79 8.89 47.87
C ALA A 660 -8.65 7.39 47.55
N ALA A 661 -8.05 6.61 48.46
CA ALA A 661 -7.90 5.17 48.32
C ALA A 661 -9.25 4.45 48.26
N GLN A 662 -10.21 4.88 49.09
CA GLN A 662 -11.58 4.37 49.05
C GLN A 662 -12.31 4.81 47.77
N ARG A 663 -12.25 6.10 47.42
CA ARG A 663 -12.94 6.66 46.23
C ARG A 663 -12.48 6.02 44.92
N LEU A 664 -11.19 5.69 44.82
CA LEU A 664 -10.60 5.08 43.62
C LEU A 664 -10.62 3.54 43.63
N ASP A 665 -11.14 2.94 44.71
CA ASP A 665 -11.15 1.50 44.96
C ASP A 665 -9.77 0.85 44.79
N VAL A 666 -8.77 1.41 45.50
CA VAL A 666 -7.38 0.96 45.39
C VAL A 666 -7.21 -0.48 45.86
N GLN A 667 -8.01 -0.94 46.82
CA GLN A 667 -7.95 -2.32 47.31
C GLN A 667 -8.27 -3.33 46.21
N SER A 668 -9.33 -3.12 45.42
CA SER A 668 -9.65 -4.02 44.30
C SER A 668 -8.57 -3.99 43.22
N ARG A 669 -7.97 -2.83 42.96
CA ARG A 669 -6.83 -2.73 42.02
C ARG A 669 -5.60 -3.47 42.51
N LEU A 670 -5.32 -3.44 43.81
CA LEU A 670 -4.24 -4.20 44.43
C LEU A 670 -4.48 -5.70 44.31
N ASN A 671 -5.72 -6.17 44.55
CA ASN A 671 -6.08 -7.57 44.37
C ASN A 671 -5.87 -8.01 42.92
N ALA A 672 -6.32 -7.22 41.94
CA ALA A 672 -6.09 -7.49 40.51
C ALA A 672 -4.59 -7.48 40.15
N ALA A 673 -3.79 -6.58 40.72
CA ALA A 673 -2.34 -6.55 40.52
C ALA A 673 -1.65 -7.82 41.06
N ARG A 674 -2.07 -8.30 42.23
CA ARG A 674 -1.57 -9.56 42.83
C ARG A 674 -2.00 -10.79 42.02
N GLU A 675 -3.23 -10.84 41.51
CA GLU A 675 -3.69 -11.89 40.60
C GLU A 675 -2.86 -11.91 39.31
N HIS A 676 -2.59 -10.74 38.72
CA HIS A 676 -1.70 -10.64 37.56
C HIS A 676 -0.26 -11.05 37.88
N LEU A 677 0.28 -10.66 39.04
CA LEU A 677 1.60 -11.09 39.49
C LEU A 677 1.67 -12.63 39.58
N ALA A 678 0.66 -13.26 40.19
CA ALA A 678 0.58 -14.71 40.29
C ALA A 678 0.54 -15.37 38.90
N MET A 679 -0.29 -14.83 37.99
CA MET A 679 -0.38 -15.31 36.61
C MET A 679 0.95 -15.24 35.86
N VAL A 680 1.67 -14.10 35.91
CA VAL A 680 2.93 -13.96 35.17
C VAL A 680 4.09 -14.72 35.80
N SER A 681 4.01 -14.99 37.10
CA SER A 681 4.99 -15.81 37.83
C SER A 681 4.84 -17.31 37.55
N ASP A 682 3.68 -17.73 37.05
CA ASP A 682 3.41 -19.12 36.73
C ASP A 682 4.21 -19.60 35.50
N SER A 683 4.73 -20.83 35.56
CA SER A 683 5.49 -21.43 34.46
C SER A 683 4.71 -21.56 33.15
N SER A 684 3.38 -21.71 33.21
CA SER A 684 2.51 -21.76 32.03
C SER A 684 2.42 -20.43 31.28
N TYR A 685 2.71 -19.30 31.97
CA TYR A 685 2.77 -17.99 31.32
C TYR A 685 3.87 -17.93 30.26
N LEU A 686 5.04 -18.51 30.55
CA LEU A 686 6.16 -18.56 29.61
C LEU A 686 5.77 -19.28 28.31
N LYS A 687 5.10 -20.44 28.43
CA LYS A 687 4.55 -21.17 27.29
C LYS A 687 3.52 -20.34 26.53
N SER A 688 2.74 -19.53 27.25
CA SER A 688 1.79 -18.62 26.62
C SER A 688 2.48 -17.52 25.80
N LEU A 689 3.74 -17.17 26.05
CA LEU A 689 4.47 -16.15 25.28
C LEU A 689 5.00 -16.67 23.94
N GLU A 690 4.97 -17.99 23.70
CA GLU A 690 5.31 -18.57 22.40
C GLU A 690 4.46 -17.95 21.28
N GLY A 691 5.10 -17.61 20.16
CA GLY A 691 4.42 -16.91 19.06
C GLY A 691 4.39 -15.37 19.20
N THR A 692 4.95 -14.81 20.28
CA THR A 692 5.21 -13.37 20.46
C THR A 692 6.70 -13.06 20.27
N PHE A 693 7.07 -11.78 20.12
CA PHE A 693 8.48 -11.37 19.99
C PHE A 693 9.26 -11.38 21.33
N GLY A 694 8.61 -11.74 22.45
CA GLY A 694 9.21 -11.69 23.79
C GLY A 694 9.60 -10.26 24.19
N ALA A 695 10.74 -10.11 24.84
CA ALA A 695 11.31 -8.81 25.17
C ALA A 695 12.76 -8.73 24.71
N ASP A 696 13.14 -7.58 24.13
CA ASP A 696 14.52 -7.34 23.74
C ASP A 696 15.42 -7.21 24.96
N LEU A 697 16.59 -7.85 24.91
CA LEU A 697 17.54 -7.85 26.01
C LEU A 697 18.15 -6.45 26.22
N LEU A 698 18.18 -5.61 25.18
CA LEU A 698 18.87 -4.30 25.13
C LEU A 698 20.37 -4.40 25.42
N ARG A 699 20.93 -5.60 25.28
CA ARG A 699 22.33 -5.95 25.50
C ARG A 699 22.67 -7.20 24.67
N PRO A 700 23.96 -7.51 24.47
CA PRO A 700 24.37 -8.72 23.76
C PRO A 700 23.74 -9.98 24.34
N VAL A 701 23.40 -10.93 23.47
CA VAL A 701 22.99 -12.27 23.89
C VAL A 701 24.26 -13.03 24.28
N THR A 702 24.68 -12.91 25.53
CA THR A 702 25.71 -13.80 26.06
C THR A 702 25.14 -15.20 26.15
N ILE A 703 25.80 -16.17 25.52
CA ILE A 703 25.61 -17.59 25.82
C ILE A 703 26.22 -17.76 27.21
N GLU A 704 25.43 -17.46 28.25
CA GLU A 704 25.70 -18.05 29.55
C GLU A 704 25.53 -19.55 29.34
N VAL A 705 26.65 -20.27 29.40
CA VAL A 705 26.65 -21.70 29.67
C VAL A 705 26.12 -21.83 31.09
N GLU A 706 24.80 -21.69 31.27
CA GLU A 706 24.13 -22.18 32.46
C GLU A 706 24.34 -23.70 32.43
N GLY A 707 25.26 -24.16 33.27
CA GLY A 707 25.71 -25.53 33.30
C GLY A 707 24.61 -26.51 33.72
N ALA A 708 24.68 -27.69 33.11
CA ALA A 708 24.09 -28.97 33.52
C ALA A 708 22.56 -29.08 33.60
#